data_AF-A0A0S8K5B3-F1
#
_entry.id   AF-A0A0S8K5B3-F1
#
_cell.length_a   1.000
_cell.length_b   1.000
_cell.length_c   1.000
_cell.angle_alpha   90.00
_cell.angle_beta   90.00
_cell.angle_gamma   90.00
#
_symmetry.space_group_name_H-M   'P 1'
#
loop_
_entity.id
_entity.type
_entity.pdbx_description
1 polymer ?
#
loop_
_entity_poly.entity_id
_entity_poly.type
_entity_poly.pdbx_seq_one_letter_code
_entity_poly.pdbx_strand_id
1 'polypeptide(L)'
;MTRAPSTFLPRSFIRLVMVSLLYTTVINLQAQPVPAAEIRTEMEKILGVLAGYDYDKSRSWLPDLQELMMEVHNNAETISEVESLMIAFLQSDATAAGKQYVCRELGVIGTARSVPVLSALLRTPGMAGTALLALEKIPGAEADQALLQVLAEGDEPLQIAVINSLAARQATAAIIPFTRLMHSESEKLALAAVSALGSMGGEEAAENLDDFGHVAAAPLKWAVLDARLKCAGRLMEWGDIENAASIYEQVYKADPPLTLKYNALAGKFRTSPEDPYHFILNHLRQEDPAFHPYIIRLVYQLDGSHRLGRIFDDLRGSQNVPRSYLFTALAAIGDSSVHREVMASLAGREEVKDVRMSAIRALASIGKPSDAIFLAGLAASATGVEKELARQSLYMLPGSETNENIRSGIREETGGIRAELIRSTGERNMVGATGLLSEYATDPDPDVRMESIRALGKLASPALIPDLITVLRQTDTRRERQEAERAIYAVTQKMPENENRSAGIIGAIGNNEDPEVLTSLINIIGMIGDGKDLDVLREYLGSEVEGIQLAVIRALSGWPDAGPMKDLKQLASTTGDQRKHALALRGYVDVVLADNQMSNADKFREIRHAYDLSTNTAESRIVISGLSRIGSLEALDMAVGILEEPALKKEAVAAVVRIAEATSWEYPEETTWHLKSVLEKIDDESVKQRIHRILERIN
;
A
#
# COMPACT_ATOMS: atom_id res chain seq x y z
N MET A 1 17.69 -54.06 34.95
CA MET A 1 16.72 -55.04 35.49
C MET A 1 16.14 -54.48 36.77
N THR A 2 15.09 -53.66 36.71
CA THR A 2 14.55 -52.95 37.89
C THR A 2 13.22 -52.24 37.57
N ARG A 3 12.24 -52.43 38.47
CA ARG A 3 11.13 -51.57 38.94
C ARG A 3 10.13 -50.93 37.93
N ALA A 4 8.85 -51.06 38.31
CA ALA A 4 7.64 -50.52 37.67
C ALA A 4 7.69 -48.99 37.45
N PRO A 5 7.02 -48.46 36.40
CA PRO A 5 7.01 -47.03 36.15
C PRO A 5 5.94 -46.33 37.00
N SER A 6 6.42 -45.51 37.93
CA SER A 6 5.67 -44.41 38.52
C SER A 6 5.41 -43.34 37.45
N THR A 7 4.16 -43.13 37.07
CA THR A 7 3.77 -41.99 36.24
C THR A 7 3.70 -40.73 37.09
N PHE A 8 4.84 -40.04 37.24
CA PHE A 8 4.88 -38.66 37.68
C PHE A 8 4.38 -37.77 36.53
N LEU A 9 3.17 -37.23 36.68
CA LEU A 9 2.74 -36.07 35.89
C LEU A 9 3.58 -34.86 36.33
N PRO A 10 4.09 -34.03 35.40
CA PRO A 10 4.93 -32.89 35.74
C PRO A 10 4.12 -31.87 36.55
N ARG A 11 4.77 -31.22 37.55
CA ARG A 11 4.13 -30.21 38.44
C ARG A 11 3.47 -29.04 37.67
N SER A 12 3.85 -28.81 36.42
CA SER A 12 3.21 -27.87 35.50
C SER A 12 1.81 -28.33 35.04
N PHE A 13 1.55 -29.63 34.93
CA PHE A 13 0.24 -30.19 34.58
C PHE A 13 -0.76 -30.12 35.74
N ILE A 14 -0.29 -30.33 36.99
CA ILE A 14 -1.12 -30.16 38.20
C ILE A 14 -1.43 -28.67 38.45
N ARG A 15 -0.52 -27.75 38.10
CA ARG A 15 -0.81 -26.31 38.12
C ARG A 15 -1.76 -25.88 36.99
N LEU A 16 -1.68 -26.47 35.80
CA LEU A 16 -2.61 -26.14 34.70
C LEU A 16 -4.03 -26.66 34.98
N VAL A 17 -4.16 -27.84 35.59
CA VAL A 17 -5.46 -28.42 35.98
C VAL A 17 -6.05 -27.70 37.20
N MET A 18 -5.25 -27.24 38.16
CA MET A 18 -5.74 -26.38 39.26
C MET A 18 -6.09 -24.95 38.82
N VAL A 19 -5.35 -24.36 37.86
CA VAL A 19 -5.71 -23.04 37.30
C VAL A 19 -6.94 -23.16 36.38
N SER A 20 -7.13 -24.29 35.68
CA SER A 20 -8.36 -24.60 34.94
C SER A 20 -9.56 -24.85 35.87
N LEU A 21 -9.36 -25.52 37.02
CA LEU A 21 -10.40 -25.72 38.04
C LEU A 21 -10.71 -24.46 38.86
N LEU A 22 -9.75 -23.54 39.02
CA LEU A 22 -9.97 -22.22 39.64
C LEU A 22 -10.49 -21.15 38.65
N TYR A 23 -10.27 -21.31 37.33
CA TYR A 23 -10.95 -20.49 36.31
C TYR A 23 -12.36 -20.99 35.98
N THR A 24 -12.67 -22.28 36.20
CA THR A 24 -14.05 -22.79 36.05
C THR A 24 -14.91 -22.63 37.31
N THR A 25 -14.30 -22.32 38.47
CA THR A 25 -15.04 -21.98 39.70
C THR A 25 -15.08 -20.48 40.02
N VAL A 26 -14.38 -19.64 39.25
CA VAL A 26 -14.47 -18.17 39.32
C VAL A 26 -14.65 -17.61 37.90
N ILE A 27 -15.80 -17.91 37.31
CA ILE A 27 -16.70 -17.12 36.44
C ILE A 27 -17.74 -18.14 35.95
N ASN A 28 -18.49 -18.67 36.90
CA ASN A 28 -19.82 -19.21 36.67
C ASN A 28 -20.71 -18.60 37.77
N LEU A 29 -20.58 -17.27 37.95
CA LEU A 29 -21.78 -16.50 38.23
C LEU A 29 -22.60 -16.63 36.95
N GLN A 30 -23.49 -17.62 36.92
CA GLN A 30 -24.71 -17.43 36.14
C GLN A 30 -25.32 -16.16 36.73
N ALA A 31 -25.11 -15.02 36.06
CA ALA A 31 -26.02 -13.91 36.20
C ALA A 31 -27.40 -14.54 36.03
N GLN A 32 -28.26 -14.44 37.04
CA GLN A 32 -29.62 -14.93 36.89
C GLN A 32 -30.18 -14.25 35.64
N PRO A 33 -30.77 -15.00 34.68
CA PRO A 33 -31.30 -14.39 33.48
C PRO A 33 -32.26 -13.29 33.90
N VAL A 34 -32.02 -12.07 33.39
CA VAL A 34 -32.84 -10.91 33.74
C VAL A 34 -34.31 -11.26 33.46
N PRO A 35 -35.22 -11.08 34.43
CA PRO A 35 -36.63 -11.44 34.24
C PRO A 35 -37.21 -10.77 32.99
N ALA A 36 -38.02 -11.50 32.21
CA ALA A 36 -38.60 -10.96 30.98
C ALA A 36 -39.39 -9.65 31.19
N ALA A 37 -40.01 -9.47 32.36
CA ALA A 37 -40.69 -8.24 32.73
C ALA A 37 -39.75 -7.03 32.87
N GLU A 38 -38.52 -7.24 33.34
CA GLU A 38 -37.50 -6.19 33.47
C GLU A 38 -36.94 -5.81 32.10
N ILE A 39 -36.62 -6.80 31.26
CA ILE A 39 -36.22 -6.58 29.85
C ILE A 39 -37.32 -5.84 29.08
N ARG A 40 -38.58 -6.25 29.25
CA ARG A 40 -39.75 -5.60 28.64
C ARG A 40 -39.83 -4.12 29.03
N THR A 41 -39.66 -3.81 30.31
CA THR A 41 -39.71 -2.43 30.82
C THR A 41 -38.58 -1.58 30.26
N GLU A 42 -37.36 -2.12 30.18
CA GLU A 42 -36.22 -1.39 29.64
C GLU A 42 -36.33 -1.18 28.12
N MET A 43 -36.81 -2.19 27.40
CA MET A 43 -37.10 -2.08 25.97
C MET A 43 -38.18 -1.02 25.69
N GLU A 44 -39.25 -0.96 26.48
CA GLU A 44 -40.29 0.07 26.34
C GLU A 44 -39.72 1.50 26.50
N LYS A 45 -38.78 1.71 27.42
CA LYS A 45 -38.10 3.01 27.59
C LYS A 45 -37.26 3.36 26.35
N ILE A 46 -36.45 2.42 25.87
CA ILE A 46 -35.60 2.62 24.69
C ILE A 46 -36.45 2.91 23.45
N LEU A 47 -37.52 2.14 23.24
CA LEU A 47 -38.48 2.38 22.15
C LEU A 47 -39.16 3.75 22.30
N GLY A 48 -39.49 4.19 23.52
CA GLY A 48 -40.01 5.53 23.77
C GLY A 48 -39.07 6.65 23.33
N VAL A 49 -37.75 6.49 23.55
CA VAL A 49 -36.73 7.42 23.04
C VAL A 49 -36.62 7.34 21.51
N LEU A 50 -36.59 6.12 20.96
CA LEU A 50 -36.50 5.87 19.52
C LEU A 50 -37.70 6.40 18.73
N ALA A 51 -38.88 6.49 19.34
CA ALA A 51 -40.10 6.96 18.67
C ALA A 51 -39.93 8.35 18.05
N GLY A 52 -39.15 9.23 18.71
CA GLY A 52 -38.85 10.59 18.25
C GLY A 52 -37.44 10.77 17.67
N TYR A 53 -36.67 9.70 17.47
CA TYR A 53 -35.27 9.78 17.04
C TYR A 53 -35.14 10.19 15.56
N ASP A 54 -34.21 11.07 15.23
CA ASP A 54 -33.82 11.38 13.85
C ASP A 54 -32.29 11.47 13.75
N TYR A 55 -31.73 11.43 12.55
CA TYR A 55 -30.29 11.27 12.31
C TYR A 55 -29.42 12.40 12.89
N ASP A 56 -30.01 13.56 13.13
CA ASP A 56 -29.39 14.75 13.75
C ASP A 56 -29.36 14.68 15.29
N LYS A 57 -30.07 13.72 15.90
CA LYS A 57 -30.13 13.53 17.36
C LYS A 57 -29.05 12.58 17.86
N SER A 58 -28.66 12.76 19.13
CA SER A 58 -27.68 11.90 19.81
C SER A 58 -28.14 10.43 19.85
N ARG A 59 -27.19 9.51 19.67
CA ARG A 59 -27.38 8.05 19.78
C ARG A 59 -27.05 7.52 21.18
N SER A 60 -27.31 8.31 22.22
CA SER A 60 -26.98 7.93 23.60
C SER A 60 -27.70 6.66 24.08
N TRP A 61 -28.81 6.28 23.43
CA TRP A 61 -29.58 5.05 23.70
C TRP A 61 -28.95 3.79 23.07
N LEU A 62 -28.00 3.92 22.15
CA LEU A 62 -27.49 2.80 21.36
C LEU A 62 -26.69 1.78 22.22
N PRO A 63 -25.81 2.18 23.15
CA PRO A 63 -25.13 1.23 24.03
C PRO A 63 -26.11 0.40 24.87
N ASP A 64 -27.14 1.05 25.43
CA ASP A 64 -28.17 0.38 26.24
C ASP A 64 -28.98 -0.62 25.42
N LEU A 65 -29.31 -0.28 24.16
CA LEU A 65 -29.97 -1.20 23.24
C LEU A 65 -29.07 -2.41 22.92
N GLN A 66 -27.77 -2.18 22.68
CA GLN A 66 -26.82 -3.27 22.38
C GLN A 66 -26.66 -4.21 23.56
N GLU A 67 -26.54 -3.67 24.77
CA GLU A 67 -26.47 -4.46 26.01
C GLU A 67 -27.74 -5.28 26.22
N LEU A 68 -28.91 -4.66 26.06
CA LEU A 68 -30.19 -5.35 26.22
C LEU A 68 -30.39 -6.46 25.16
N MET A 69 -29.99 -6.23 23.91
CA MET A 69 -30.11 -7.23 22.84
C MET A 69 -29.18 -8.44 23.04
N MET A 70 -28.05 -8.28 23.74
CA MET A 70 -27.18 -9.40 24.16
C MET A 70 -27.90 -10.34 25.14
N GLU A 71 -28.69 -9.79 26.06
CA GLU A 71 -29.49 -10.60 26.99
C GLU A 71 -30.70 -11.27 26.30
N VAL A 72 -31.31 -10.58 25.32
CA VAL A 72 -32.50 -11.08 24.62
C VAL A 72 -32.19 -12.30 23.76
N HIS A 73 -31.08 -12.32 23.01
CA HIS A 73 -30.88 -13.30 21.94
C HIS A 73 -30.73 -14.76 22.39
N ASN A 74 -30.56 -15.02 23.70
CA ASN A 74 -30.36 -16.37 24.26
C ASN A 74 -31.61 -16.94 24.96
N ASN A 75 -32.74 -16.23 24.99
CA ASN A 75 -33.92 -16.65 25.72
C ASN A 75 -35.22 -16.45 24.92
N ALA A 76 -35.95 -17.55 24.68
CA ALA A 76 -37.17 -17.56 23.88
C ALA A 76 -38.31 -16.72 24.47
N GLU A 77 -38.42 -16.64 25.79
CA GLU A 77 -39.45 -15.84 26.47
C GLU A 77 -39.20 -14.35 26.25
N THR A 78 -37.94 -13.92 26.39
CA THR A 78 -37.54 -12.51 26.21
C THR A 78 -37.58 -12.11 24.73
N ILE A 79 -37.22 -13.02 23.81
CA ILE A 79 -37.40 -12.81 22.36
C ILE A 79 -38.87 -12.55 22.05
N SER A 80 -39.79 -13.38 22.56
CA SER A 80 -41.22 -13.23 22.28
C SER A 80 -41.79 -11.90 22.77
N GLU A 81 -41.39 -11.45 23.96
CA GLU A 81 -41.82 -10.16 24.53
C GLU A 81 -41.26 -8.98 23.72
N VAL A 82 -39.95 -8.98 23.47
CA VAL A 82 -39.29 -7.88 22.74
C VAL A 82 -39.74 -7.82 21.28
N GLU A 83 -39.89 -8.96 20.60
CA GLU A 83 -40.43 -9.03 19.25
C GLU A 83 -41.83 -8.41 19.19
N SER A 84 -42.69 -8.71 20.17
CA SER A 84 -44.04 -8.15 20.23
C SER A 84 -44.05 -6.62 20.37
N LEU A 85 -43.15 -6.08 21.20
CA LEU A 85 -42.97 -4.63 21.37
C LEU A 85 -42.44 -3.97 20.08
N MET A 86 -41.47 -4.60 19.43
CA MET A 86 -40.88 -4.10 18.18
C MET A 86 -41.90 -4.11 17.03
N ILE A 87 -42.75 -5.15 16.92
CA ILE A 87 -43.85 -5.20 15.96
C ILE A 87 -44.82 -4.03 16.19
N ALA A 88 -45.25 -3.83 17.44
CA ALA A 88 -46.15 -2.72 17.79
C ALA A 88 -45.50 -1.35 17.49
N PHE A 89 -44.22 -1.20 17.77
CA PHE A 89 -43.46 0.00 17.45
C PHE A 89 -43.42 0.29 15.95
N LEU A 90 -43.20 -0.70 15.10
CA LEU A 90 -43.21 -0.50 13.64
C LEU A 90 -44.57 -0.04 13.10
N GLN A 91 -45.67 -0.40 13.78
CA GLN A 91 -47.03 0.02 13.46
C GLN A 91 -47.42 1.40 13.99
N SER A 92 -46.61 1.99 14.89
CA SER A 92 -46.85 3.31 15.47
C SER A 92 -46.54 4.47 14.51
N ASP A 93 -46.71 5.71 14.96
CA ASP A 93 -46.33 6.95 14.28
C ASP A 93 -44.85 7.36 14.49
N ALA A 94 -44.01 6.45 15.00
CA ALA A 94 -42.57 6.66 15.17
C ALA A 94 -41.85 7.14 13.89
N THR A 95 -40.77 7.88 14.09
CA THR A 95 -39.92 8.40 13.00
C THR A 95 -39.33 7.31 12.11
N ALA A 96 -38.98 7.69 10.88
CA ALA A 96 -38.36 6.76 9.95
C ALA A 96 -37.03 6.19 10.46
N ALA A 97 -36.18 7.03 11.05
CA ALA A 97 -34.90 6.60 11.60
C ALA A 97 -35.08 5.59 12.75
N GLY A 98 -36.05 5.82 13.66
CA GLY A 98 -36.36 4.89 14.74
C GLY A 98 -36.82 3.52 14.24
N LYS A 99 -37.76 3.51 13.28
CA LYS A 99 -38.25 2.27 12.66
C LYS A 99 -37.15 1.49 11.94
N GLN A 100 -36.20 2.18 11.30
CA GLN A 100 -35.08 1.51 10.64
C GLN A 100 -34.17 0.77 11.63
N TYR A 101 -33.94 1.30 12.83
CA TYR A 101 -33.20 0.56 13.87
C TYR A 101 -33.96 -0.67 14.33
N VAL A 102 -35.27 -0.54 14.58
CA VAL A 102 -36.10 -1.67 14.98
C VAL A 102 -36.15 -2.77 13.91
N CYS A 103 -36.22 -2.42 12.63
CA CYS A 103 -36.10 -3.40 11.55
C CYS A 103 -34.77 -4.17 11.59
N ARG A 104 -33.65 -3.51 11.92
CA ARG A 104 -32.34 -4.18 12.03
C ARG A 104 -32.32 -5.20 13.17
N GLU A 105 -32.87 -4.84 14.32
CA GLU A 105 -32.95 -5.74 15.48
C GLU A 105 -33.91 -6.91 15.24
N LEU A 106 -35.05 -6.67 14.56
CA LEU A 106 -35.94 -7.74 14.11
C LEU A 106 -35.27 -8.68 13.09
N GLY A 107 -34.28 -8.23 12.32
CA GLY A 107 -33.46 -9.12 11.51
C GLY A 107 -32.57 -10.08 12.33
N VAL A 108 -32.39 -9.83 13.63
CA VAL A 108 -31.60 -10.68 14.53
C VAL A 108 -32.49 -11.63 15.34
N ILE A 109 -33.59 -11.12 15.89
CA ILE A 109 -34.46 -11.90 16.81
C ILE A 109 -35.83 -12.28 16.22
N GLY A 110 -36.16 -11.75 15.03
CA GLY A 110 -37.51 -11.88 14.46
C GLY A 110 -37.85 -13.30 14.04
N THR A 111 -39.13 -13.60 14.16
CA THR A 111 -39.78 -14.85 13.77
C THR A 111 -40.82 -14.60 12.69
N ALA A 112 -41.55 -15.65 12.30
CA ALA A 112 -42.72 -15.54 11.41
C ALA A 112 -43.74 -14.48 11.86
N ARG A 113 -43.78 -14.12 13.15
CA ARG A 113 -44.68 -13.09 13.69
C ARG A 113 -44.37 -11.68 13.18
N SER A 114 -43.10 -11.39 12.91
CA SER A 114 -42.65 -10.09 12.41
C SER A 114 -42.81 -9.92 10.90
N VAL A 115 -42.96 -11.02 10.16
CA VAL A 115 -43.02 -11.02 8.69
C VAL A 115 -44.15 -10.13 8.14
N PRO A 116 -45.41 -10.16 8.65
CA PRO A 116 -46.47 -9.33 8.09
C PRO A 116 -46.21 -7.82 8.21
N VAL A 117 -45.69 -7.35 9.35
CA VAL A 117 -45.41 -5.92 9.54
C VAL A 117 -44.22 -5.47 8.69
N LEU A 118 -43.17 -6.29 8.58
CA LEU A 118 -42.02 -6.00 7.73
C LEU A 118 -42.41 -6.00 6.25
N SER A 119 -43.26 -6.94 5.82
CA SER A 119 -43.77 -6.99 4.46
C SER A 119 -44.59 -5.75 4.09
N ALA A 120 -45.37 -5.21 5.03
CA ALA A 120 -46.12 -3.97 4.80
C ALA A 120 -45.19 -2.75 4.63
N LEU A 121 -44.06 -2.72 5.37
CA LEU A 121 -43.07 -1.64 5.27
C LEU A 121 -42.33 -1.59 3.92
N LEU A 122 -42.34 -2.68 3.14
CA LEU A 122 -41.74 -2.71 1.81
C LEU A 122 -42.35 -1.69 0.84
N ARG A 123 -43.63 -1.33 1.04
CA ARG A 123 -44.33 -0.32 0.23
C ARG A 123 -44.25 1.08 0.84
N THR A 124 -43.58 1.24 1.97
CA THR A 124 -43.42 2.54 2.64
C THR A 124 -42.18 3.26 2.07
N PRO A 125 -42.32 4.52 1.60
CA PRO A 125 -41.18 5.28 1.07
C PRO A 125 -40.00 5.34 2.04
N GLY A 126 -38.81 4.99 1.57
CA GLY A 126 -37.58 4.99 2.38
C GLY A 126 -37.41 3.83 3.37
N MET A 127 -38.32 2.85 3.38
CA MET A 127 -38.26 1.69 4.29
C MET A 127 -37.96 0.35 3.62
N ALA A 128 -38.17 0.25 2.32
CA ALA A 128 -38.03 -1.00 1.57
C ALA A 128 -36.69 -1.70 1.81
N GLY A 129 -35.57 -0.99 1.70
CA GLY A 129 -34.24 -1.58 1.88
C GLY A 129 -34.03 -2.18 3.27
N THR A 130 -34.45 -1.48 4.33
CA THR A 130 -34.25 -1.96 5.71
C THR A 130 -35.20 -3.10 6.06
N ALA A 131 -36.44 -3.06 5.57
CA ALA A 131 -37.39 -4.16 5.75
C ALA A 131 -36.96 -5.42 4.98
N LEU A 132 -36.40 -5.29 3.77
CA LEU A 132 -35.81 -6.41 3.02
C LEU A 132 -34.65 -7.05 3.78
N LEU A 133 -33.70 -6.27 4.29
CA LEU A 133 -32.57 -6.80 5.07
C LEU A 133 -33.01 -7.55 6.34
N ALA A 134 -34.12 -7.14 6.95
CA ALA A 134 -34.70 -7.85 8.08
C ALA A 134 -35.31 -9.18 7.64
N LEU A 135 -36.18 -9.16 6.61
CA LEU A 135 -36.81 -10.34 6.03
C LEU A 135 -35.78 -11.34 5.47
N GLU A 136 -34.65 -10.86 4.95
CA GLU A 136 -33.54 -11.71 4.47
C GLU A 136 -33.01 -12.64 5.56
N LYS A 137 -32.95 -12.16 6.80
CA LYS A 137 -32.35 -12.88 7.94
C LYS A 137 -33.35 -13.70 8.75
N ILE A 138 -34.64 -13.37 8.69
CA ILE A 138 -35.67 -14.09 9.46
C ILE A 138 -35.78 -15.54 8.96
N PRO A 139 -35.63 -16.55 9.81
CA PRO A 139 -35.75 -17.95 9.40
C PRO A 139 -37.20 -18.32 9.09
N GLY A 140 -37.40 -19.34 8.26
CA GLY A 140 -38.74 -19.88 7.93
C GLY A 140 -39.24 -19.49 6.55
N ALA A 141 -40.25 -20.22 6.07
CA ALA A 141 -40.82 -20.08 4.73
C ALA A 141 -41.80 -18.90 4.61
N GLU A 142 -42.26 -18.35 5.73
CA GLU A 142 -43.20 -17.23 5.78
C GLU A 142 -42.60 -15.97 5.16
N ALA A 143 -41.32 -15.70 5.42
CA ALA A 143 -40.60 -14.59 4.79
C ALA A 143 -40.47 -14.79 3.27
N ASP A 144 -40.23 -16.01 2.80
CA ASP A 144 -40.19 -16.32 1.37
C ASP A 144 -41.54 -16.07 0.70
N GLN A 145 -42.63 -16.55 1.32
CA GLN A 145 -43.99 -16.36 0.82
C GLN A 145 -44.37 -14.87 0.75
N ALA A 146 -44.02 -14.09 1.78
CA ALA A 146 -44.27 -12.66 1.79
C ALA A 146 -43.49 -11.93 0.68
N LEU A 147 -42.20 -12.25 0.51
CA LEU A 147 -41.38 -11.70 -0.55
C LEU A 147 -41.89 -12.10 -1.95
N LEU A 148 -42.35 -13.34 -2.13
CA LEU A 148 -42.95 -13.80 -3.38
C LEU A 148 -44.24 -13.05 -3.73
N GLN A 149 -45.07 -12.72 -2.74
CA GLN A 149 -46.25 -11.90 -2.95
C GLN A 149 -45.87 -10.48 -3.39
N VAL A 150 -44.85 -9.89 -2.75
CA VAL A 150 -44.36 -8.55 -3.10
C VAL A 150 -43.74 -8.54 -4.50
N LEU A 151 -43.06 -9.62 -4.90
CA LEU A 151 -42.51 -9.77 -6.24
C LEU A 151 -43.61 -9.69 -7.33
N ALA A 152 -44.79 -10.26 -7.06
CA ALA A 152 -45.90 -10.27 -8.01
C ALA A 152 -46.60 -8.91 -8.15
N GLU A 153 -46.55 -8.07 -7.11
CA GLU A 153 -47.36 -6.85 -6.99
C GLU A 153 -46.55 -5.54 -6.89
N GLY A 154 -45.22 -5.63 -6.85
CA GLY A 154 -44.30 -4.50 -6.71
C GLY A 154 -43.98 -3.79 -8.03
N ASP A 155 -43.44 -2.58 -7.93
CA ASP A 155 -42.83 -1.87 -9.07
C ASP A 155 -41.41 -2.40 -9.35
N GLU A 156 -40.86 -2.11 -10.55
CA GLU A 156 -39.59 -2.70 -11.01
C GLU A 156 -38.43 -2.56 -10.00
N PRO A 157 -38.18 -1.39 -9.36
CA PRO A 157 -37.11 -1.27 -8.36
C PRO A 157 -37.31 -2.19 -7.15
N LEU A 158 -38.54 -2.30 -6.64
CA LEU A 158 -38.86 -3.18 -5.53
C LEU A 158 -38.75 -4.66 -5.94
N GLN A 159 -39.21 -5.01 -7.14
CA GLN A 159 -39.08 -6.36 -7.69
C GLN A 159 -37.60 -6.79 -7.77
N ILE A 160 -36.71 -5.95 -8.29
CA ILE A 160 -35.27 -6.25 -8.35
C ILE A 160 -34.69 -6.48 -6.95
N ALA A 161 -35.04 -5.64 -5.98
CA ALA A 161 -34.55 -5.78 -4.61
C ALA A 161 -35.07 -7.07 -3.93
N VAL A 162 -36.32 -7.44 -4.19
CA VAL A 162 -36.94 -8.68 -3.72
C VAL A 162 -36.31 -9.91 -4.37
N ILE A 163 -36.01 -9.87 -5.69
CA ILE A 163 -35.29 -10.93 -6.40
C ILE A 163 -33.96 -11.23 -5.71
N ASN A 164 -33.16 -10.18 -5.42
CA ASN A 164 -31.88 -10.32 -4.76
C ASN A 164 -32.01 -10.92 -3.35
N SER A 165 -33.03 -10.48 -2.58
CA SER A 165 -33.27 -10.97 -1.22
C SER A 165 -33.68 -12.45 -1.22
N LEU A 166 -34.58 -12.86 -2.11
CA LEU A 166 -35.00 -14.26 -2.28
C LEU A 166 -33.83 -15.17 -2.72
N ALA A 167 -32.94 -14.66 -3.59
CA ALA A 167 -31.74 -15.38 -3.99
C ALA A 167 -30.73 -15.54 -2.85
N ALA A 168 -30.50 -14.49 -2.04
CA ALA A 168 -29.65 -14.55 -0.86
C ALA A 168 -30.16 -15.58 0.17
N ARG A 169 -31.48 -15.67 0.31
CA ARG A 169 -32.17 -16.65 1.16
C ARG A 169 -32.20 -18.08 0.60
N GLN A 170 -31.83 -18.29 -0.67
CA GLN A 170 -31.93 -19.58 -1.36
C GLN A 170 -33.38 -20.12 -1.40
N ALA A 171 -34.37 -19.23 -1.57
CA ALA A 171 -35.80 -19.58 -1.55
C ALA A 171 -36.22 -20.34 -2.82
N THR A 172 -36.17 -21.67 -2.81
CA THR A 172 -36.42 -22.54 -4.00
C THR A 172 -37.77 -22.30 -4.68
N ALA A 173 -38.80 -21.91 -3.92
CA ALA A 173 -40.11 -21.53 -4.47
C ALA A 173 -40.04 -20.32 -5.44
N ALA A 174 -38.95 -19.55 -5.45
CA ALA A 174 -38.71 -18.44 -6.36
C ALA A 174 -38.17 -18.84 -7.74
N ILE A 175 -37.73 -20.09 -7.95
CA ILE A 175 -37.17 -20.54 -9.24
C ILE A 175 -38.17 -20.35 -10.38
N ILE A 176 -39.42 -20.78 -10.21
CA ILE A 176 -40.48 -20.64 -11.23
C ILE A 176 -40.78 -19.15 -11.52
N PRO A 177 -41.03 -18.29 -10.50
CA PRO A 177 -41.14 -16.84 -10.71
C PRO A 177 -39.96 -16.23 -11.47
N PHE A 178 -38.72 -16.55 -11.10
CA PHE A 178 -37.53 -16.02 -11.77
C PHE A 178 -37.43 -16.52 -13.21
N THR A 179 -37.81 -17.77 -13.47
CA THR A 179 -37.86 -18.35 -14.82
C THR A 179 -38.83 -17.61 -15.75
N ARG A 180 -39.93 -17.07 -15.20
CA ARG A 180 -40.82 -16.19 -15.96
C ARG A 180 -40.22 -14.79 -16.13
N LEU A 181 -39.60 -14.23 -15.09
CA LEU A 181 -39.08 -12.86 -15.10
C LEU A 181 -37.85 -12.66 -15.98
N MET A 182 -37.03 -13.69 -16.20
CA MET A 182 -35.95 -13.65 -17.18
C MET A 182 -36.44 -13.41 -18.62
N HIS A 183 -37.71 -13.69 -18.92
CA HIS A 183 -38.35 -13.37 -20.20
C HIS A 183 -39.05 -11.99 -20.22
N SER A 184 -38.84 -11.16 -19.20
CA SER A 184 -39.44 -9.82 -19.15
C SER A 184 -38.92 -8.91 -20.25
N GLU A 185 -39.77 -8.00 -20.74
CA GLU A 185 -39.36 -6.92 -21.64
C GLU A 185 -38.40 -5.93 -20.96
N SER A 186 -38.42 -5.85 -19.62
CA SER A 186 -37.46 -5.06 -18.86
C SER A 186 -36.13 -5.79 -18.74
N GLU A 187 -35.11 -5.29 -19.44
CA GLU A 187 -33.76 -5.85 -19.43
C GLU A 187 -33.17 -5.92 -18.01
N LYS A 188 -33.44 -4.92 -17.17
CA LYS A 188 -32.96 -4.89 -15.77
C LYS A 188 -33.59 -6.00 -14.93
N LEU A 189 -34.89 -6.22 -15.10
CA LEU A 189 -35.62 -7.24 -14.38
C LEU A 189 -35.20 -8.64 -14.85
N ALA A 190 -35.02 -8.81 -16.16
CA ALA A 190 -34.52 -10.04 -16.75
C ALA A 190 -33.09 -10.37 -16.26
N LEU A 191 -32.19 -9.38 -16.25
CA LEU A 191 -30.82 -9.53 -15.74
C LEU A 191 -30.78 -9.91 -14.26
N ALA A 192 -31.63 -9.29 -13.44
CA ALA A 192 -31.76 -9.63 -12.02
C ALA A 192 -32.21 -11.08 -11.82
N ALA A 193 -33.24 -11.52 -12.56
CA ALA A 193 -33.74 -12.88 -12.51
C ALA A 193 -32.68 -13.91 -12.96
N VAL A 194 -31.97 -13.65 -14.06
CA VAL A 194 -30.86 -14.51 -14.55
C VAL A 194 -29.76 -14.64 -13.49
N SER A 195 -29.35 -13.52 -12.89
CA SER A 195 -28.30 -13.51 -11.87
C SER A 195 -28.73 -14.23 -10.59
N ALA A 196 -29.99 -14.10 -10.21
CA ALA A 196 -30.58 -14.76 -9.06
C ALA A 196 -30.65 -16.28 -9.25
N LEU A 197 -31.14 -16.76 -10.41
CA LEU A 197 -31.14 -18.19 -10.76
C LEU A 197 -29.72 -18.78 -10.71
N GLY A 198 -28.73 -18.07 -11.26
CA GLY A 198 -27.33 -18.48 -11.18
C GLY A 198 -26.80 -18.59 -9.75
N SER A 199 -27.23 -17.70 -8.87
CA SER A 199 -26.79 -17.66 -7.46
C SER A 199 -27.49 -18.71 -6.59
N MET A 200 -28.75 -19.05 -6.91
CA MET A 200 -29.48 -20.16 -6.29
C MET A 200 -28.91 -21.51 -6.71
N GLY A 201 -28.51 -21.63 -7.97
CA GLY A 201 -27.90 -22.85 -8.49
C GLY A 201 -28.88 -24.03 -8.56
N GLY A 202 -28.31 -25.22 -8.75
CA GLY A 202 -29.06 -26.47 -8.94
C GLY A 202 -29.44 -26.78 -10.38
N GLU A 203 -29.87 -28.02 -10.58
CA GLU A 203 -30.19 -28.59 -11.90
C GLU A 203 -31.32 -27.81 -12.58
N GLU A 204 -32.45 -27.60 -11.88
CA GLU A 204 -33.59 -26.87 -12.42
C GLU A 204 -33.23 -25.42 -12.83
N ALA A 205 -32.43 -24.71 -12.04
CA ALA A 205 -32.00 -23.35 -12.42
C ALA A 205 -31.03 -23.37 -13.60
N ALA A 206 -30.13 -24.37 -13.66
CA ALA A 206 -29.18 -24.52 -14.75
C ALA A 206 -29.86 -24.86 -16.09
N GLU A 207 -30.85 -25.75 -16.07
CA GLU A 207 -31.67 -26.11 -17.23
C GLU A 207 -32.46 -24.91 -17.75
N ASN A 208 -33.18 -24.21 -16.86
CA ASN A 208 -33.95 -23.02 -17.24
C ASN A 208 -33.05 -21.91 -17.85
N LEU A 209 -31.84 -21.73 -17.33
CA LEU A 209 -30.86 -20.79 -17.88
C LEU A 209 -30.29 -21.24 -19.23
N ASP A 210 -30.10 -22.55 -19.44
CA ASP A 210 -29.65 -23.09 -20.72
C ASP A 210 -30.69 -22.87 -21.82
N ASP A 211 -31.94 -23.27 -21.54
CA ASP A 211 -33.08 -23.10 -22.46
C ASP A 211 -33.24 -21.64 -22.89
N PHE A 212 -33.15 -20.73 -21.94
CA PHE A 212 -33.23 -19.30 -22.23
C PHE A 212 -32.04 -18.76 -22.99
N GLY A 213 -30.83 -19.32 -22.78
CA GLY A 213 -29.64 -18.93 -23.51
C GLY A 213 -29.81 -19.02 -25.03
N HIS A 214 -30.71 -19.88 -25.52
CA HIS A 214 -31.04 -20.01 -26.95
C HIS A 214 -31.92 -18.88 -27.50
N VAL A 215 -32.69 -18.19 -26.64
CA VAL A 215 -33.65 -17.13 -27.03
C VAL A 215 -33.29 -15.76 -26.45
N ALA A 216 -32.31 -15.69 -25.55
CA ALA A 216 -31.90 -14.49 -24.86
C ALA A 216 -31.44 -13.40 -25.84
N ALA A 217 -31.87 -12.15 -25.58
CA ALA A 217 -31.40 -10.99 -26.32
C ALA A 217 -29.87 -10.81 -26.15
N ALA A 218 -29.23 -10.19 -27.15
CA ALA A 218 -27.78 -9.99 -27.17
C ALA A 218 -27.17 -9.41 -25.88
N PRO A 219 -27.80 -8.46 -25.16
CA PRO A 219 -27.25 -7.92 -23.91
C PRO A 219 -27.17 -8.95 -22.77
N LEU A 220 -28.08 -9.91 -22.72
CA LEU A 220 -28.18 -10.91 -21.65
C LEU A 220 -27.32 -12.15 -21.90
N LYS A 221 -26.82 -12.36 -23.13
CA LYS A 221 -26.07 -13.56 -23.52
C LYS A 221 -24.94 -13.90 -22.54
N TRP A 222 -24.13 -12.92 -22.15
CA TRP A 222 -22.99 -13.15 -21.25
C TRP A 222 -23.42 -13.33 -19.80
N ALA A 223 -24.49 -12.66 -19.38
CA ALA A 223 -25.06 -12.82 -18.05
C ALA A 223 -25.61 -14.24 -17.85
N VAL A 224 -26.23 -14.82 -18.88
CA VAL A 224 -26.69 -16.22 -18.84
C VAL A 224 -25.51 -17.18 -18.68
N LEU A 225 -24.42 -17.00 -19.43
CA LEU A 225 -23.24 -17.86 -19.28
C LEU A 225 -22.57 -17.71 -17.91
N ASP A 226 -22.48 -16.50 -17.37
CA ASP A 226 -21.98 -16.28 -15.99
C ASP A 226 -22.87 -16.95 -14.94
N ALA A 227 -24.20 -16.82 -15.07
CA ALA A 227 -25.17 -17.46 -14.19
C ALA A 227 -25.03 -19.00 -14.23
N ARG A 228 -24.87 -19.58 -15.43
CA ARG A 228 -24.62 -21.01 -15.58
C ARG A 228 -23.31 -21.47 -14.93
N LEU A 229 -22.23 -20.68 -15.02
CA LEU A 229 -20.97 -20.99 -14.32
C LEU A 229 -21.15 -20.97 -12.79
N LYS A 230 -22.00 -20.10 -12.26
CA LYS A 230 -22.36 -20.10 -10.83
C LYS A 230 -23.17 -21.33 -10.44
N CYS A 231 -24.13 -21.76 -11.28
CA CYS A 231 -24.83 -23.03 -11.09
C CYS A 231 -23.86 -24.21 -11.03
N ALA A 232 -22.91 -24.29 -11.97
CA ALA A 232 -21.88 -25.32 -11.99
C ALA A 232 -21.03 -25.29 -10.71
N GLY A 233 -20.68 -24.10 -10.21
CA GLY A 233 -19.98 -23.94 -8.92
C GLY A 233 -20.78 -24.48 -7.73
N ARG A 234 -22.09 -24.30 -7.68
CA ARG A 234 -22.95 -24.86 -6.62
C ARG A 234 -23.11 -26.37 -6.72
N LEU A 235 -23.24 -26.90 -7.93
CA LEU A 235 -23.26 -28.35 -8.15
C LEU A 235 -21.97 -29.00 -7.66
N MET A 236 -20.81 -28.37 -7.89
CA MET A 236 -19.53 -28.82 -7.33
C MET A 236 -19.53 -28.88 -5.79
N GLU A 237 -20.08 -27.86 -5.12
CA GLU A 237 -20.20 -27.82 -3.66
C GLU A 237 -21.14 -28.91 -3.11
N TRP A 238 -22.18 -29.25 -3.86
CA TRP A 238 -23.10 -30.34 -3.52
C TRP A 238 -22.59 -31.73 -3.92
N GLY A 239 -21.43 -31.82 -4.57
CA GLY A 239 -20.79 -33.07 -4.98
C GLY A 239 -21.29 -33.64 -6.32
N ASP A 240 -22.11 -32.89 -7.06
CA ASP A 240 -22.58 -33.27 -8.39
C ASP A 240 -21.59 -32.81 -9.48
N ILE A 241 -20.49 -33.56 -9.58
CA ILE A 241 -19.37 -33.27 -10.46
C ILE A 241 -19.74 -33.45 -11.94
N GLU A 242 -20.61 -34.41 -12.26
CA GLU A 242 -20.97 -34.77 -13.64
C GLU A 242 -21.78 -33.65 -14.31
N ASN A 243 -22.82 -33.15 -13.63
CA ASN A 243 -23.62 -32.05 -14.15
C ASN A 243 -22.83 -30.74 -14.21
N ALA A 244 -21.98 -30.47 -13.21
CA ALA A 244 -21.07 -29.33 -13.24
C ALA A 244 -20.11 -29.39 -14.44
N ALA A 245 -19.52 -30.55 -14.72
CA ALA A 245 -18.62 -30.76 -15.86
C ALA A 245 -19.32 -30.47 -17.19
N SER A 246 -20.56 -30.92 -17.35
CA SER A 246 -21.37 -30.67 -18.54
C SER A 246 -21.58 -29.17 -18.78
N ILE A 247 -21.94 -28.41 -17.73
CA ILE A 247 -22.13 -26.96 -17.84
C ILE A 247 -20.82 -26.25 -18.20
N TYR A 248 -19.70 -26.59 -17.54
CA TYR A 248 -18.41 -25.98 -17.87
C TYR A 248 -18.00 -26.24 -19.32
N GLU A 249 -18.24 -27.45 -19.84
CA GLU A 249 -17.98 -27.81 -21.23
C GLU A 249 -18.82 -26.98 -22.21
N GLN A 250 -20.12 -26.83 -21.93
CA GLN A 250 -21.04 -26.07 -22.77
C GLN A 250 -20.69 -24.58 -22.79
N VAL A 251 -20.42 -23.98 -21.63
CA VAL A 251 -20.01 -22.57 -21.55
C VAL A 251 -18.67 -22.36 -22.25
N TYR A 252 -17.72 -23.29 -22.15
CA TYR A 252 -16.43 -23.19 -22.84
C TYR A 252 -16.61 -23.21 -24.37
N LYS A 253 -17.45 -24.12 -24.88
CA LYS A 253 -17.75 -24.26 -26.32
C LYS A 253 -18.51 -23.07 -26.92
N ALA A 254 -19.23 -22.30 -26.10
CA ALA A 254 -19.92 -21.09 -26.54
C ALA A 254 -18.95 -19.93 -26.91
N ASP A 255 -17.64 -20.12 -26.71
CA ASP A 255 -16.55 -19.17 -26.95
C ASP A 255 -16.83 -17.77 -26.38
N PRO A 256 -17.01 -17.66 -25.05
CA PRO A 256 -17.35 -16.40 -24.42
C PRO A 256 -16.11 -15.49 -24.26
N PRO A 257 -16.28 -14.23 -23.82
CA PRO A 257 -15.16 -13.36 -23.47
C PRO A 257 -14.15 -14.02 -22.52
N LEU A 258 -12.88 -13.61 -22.63
CA LEU A 258 -11.72 -14.27 -21.99
C LEU A 258 -11.93 -14.67 -20.52
N THR A 259 -12.55 -13.81 -19.71
CA THR A 259 -12.82 -14.08 -18.29
C THR A 259 -13.74 -15.29 -18.09
N LEU A 260 -14.85 -15.35 -18.84
CA LEU A 260 -15.80 -16.46 -18.76
C LEU A 260 -15.20 -17.73 -19.37
N LYS A 261 -14.42 -17.60 -20.46
CA LYS A 261 -13.75 -18.74 -21.10
C LYS A 261 -12.73 -19.38 -20.15
N TYR A 262 -11.96 -18.56 -19.43
CA TYR A 262 -11.05 -19.05 -18.38
C TYR A 262 -11.79 -19.71 -17.22
N ASN A 263 -12.87 -19.10 -16.71
CA ASN A 263 -13.65 -19.68 -15.62
C ASN A 263 -14.25 -21.05 -16.01
N ALA A 264 -14.77 -21.16 -17.24
CA ALA A 264 -15.24 -22.42 -17.81
C ALA A 264 -14.09 -23.45 -17.93
N LEU A 265 -12.93 -23.05 -18.47
CA LEU A 265 -11.76 -23.93 -18.57
C LEU A 265 -11.27 -24.41 -17.21
N ALA A 266 -11.23 -23.52 -16.21
CA ALA A 266 -10.85 -23.85 -14.84
C ALA A 266 -11.84 -24.82 -14.20
N GLY A 267 -13.13 -24.66 -14.47
CA GLY A 267 -14.16 -25.62 -14.08
C GLY A 267 -13.93 -26.99 -14.72
N LYS A 268 -13.77 -27.02 -16.05
CA LYS A 268 -13.42 -28.25 -16.80
C LYS A 268 -12.19 -28.94 -16.23
N PHE A 269 -11.15 -28.18 -15.89
CA PHE A 269 -9.93 -28.73 -15.31
C PHE A 269 -10.19 -29.44 -13.98
N ARG A 270 -11.01 -28.85 -13.10
CA ARG A 270 -11.35 -29.44 -11.79
C ARG A 270 -12.27 -30.65 -11.87
N THR A 271 -13.11 -30.73 -12.90
CA THR A 271 -14.04 -31.84 -13.10
C THR A 271 -13.50 -32.94 -14.02
N SER A 272 -12.37 -32.70 -14.67
CA SER A 272 -11.80 -33.65 -15.62
C SER A 272 -11.22 -34.88 -14.91
N PRO A 273 -11.53 -36.10 -15.37
CA PRO A 273 -10.82 -37.31 -14.94
C PRO A 273 -9.45 -37.48 -15.62
N GLU A 274 -9.11 -36.59 -16.57
CA GLU A 274 -7.84 -36.60 -17.29
C GLU A 274 -6.67 -36.26 -16.35
N ASP A 275 -5.49 -36.82 -16.64
CA ASP A 275 -4.27 -36.39 -15.97
C ASP A 275 -4.10 -34.86 -16.11
N PRO A 276 -3.90 -34.11 -15.02
CA PRO A 276 -3.85 -32.65 -15.06
C PRO A 276 -2.79 -32.08 -16.00
N TYR A 277 -1.67 -32.79 -16.21
CA TYR A 277 -0.65 -32.37 -17.16
C TYR A 277 -1.12 -32.54 -18.58
N HIS A 278 -1.68 -33.70 -18.90
CA HIS A 278 -2.22 -33.98 -20.23
C HIS A 278 -3.32 -32.96 -20.59
N PHE A 279 -4.19 -32.60 -19.64
CA PHE A 279 -5.21 -31.57 -19.84
C PHE A 279 -4.60 -30.21 -20.23
N ILE A 280 -3.64 -29.71 -19.45
CA ILE A 280 -3.00 -28.40 -19.69
C ILE A 280 -2.26 -28.42 -21.03
N LEU A 281 -1.52 -29.49 -21.33
CA LEU A 281 -0.78 -29.65 -22.58
C LEU A 281 -1.69 -29.64 -23.80
N ASN A 282 -2.81 -30.35 -23.74
CA ASN A 282 -3.76 -30.42 -24.85
C ASN A 282 -4.38 -29.06 -25.14
N HIS A 283 -4.78 -28.31 -24.11
CA HIS A 283 -5.36 -26.99 -24.30
C HIS A 283 -4.30 -25.98 -24.80
N LEU A 284 -3.05 -26.04 -24.33
CA LEU A 284 -1.96 -25.21 -24.89
C LEU A 284 -1.68 -25.49 -26.36
N ARG A 285 -1.89 -26.73 -26.83
CA ARG A 285 -1.69 -27.10 -28.25
C ARG A 285 -2.85 -26.67 -29.14
N GLN A 286 -4.07 -26.64 -28.62
CA GLN A 286 -5.29 -26.40 -29.38
C GLN A 286 -5.71 -24.93 -29.42
N GLU A 287 -5.45 -24.18 -28.35
CA GLU A 287 -5.90 -22.78 -28.21
C GLU A 287 -4.91 -21.78 -28.81
N ASP A 288 -5.44 -20.59 -29.11
CA ASP A 288 -4.66 -19.44 -29.60
C ASP A 288 -3.54 -19.06 -28.60
N PRO A 289 -2.32 -18.74 -29.09
CA PRO A 289 -1.23 -18.20 -28.27
C PRO A 289 -1.63 -17.06 -27.30
N ALA A 290 -2.60 -16.22 -27.67
CA ALA A 290 -3.12 -15.16 -26.81
C ALA A 290 -3.80 -15.68 -25.53
N PHE A 291 -4.31 -16.92 -25.54
CA PHE A 291 -4.98 -17.55 -24.39
C PHE A 291 -4.04 -18.38 -23.51
N HIS A 292 -2.81 -18.67 -23.97
CA HIS A 292 -1.81 -19.46 -23.24
C HIS A 292 -1.55 -18.96 -21.80
N PRO A 293 -1.45 -17.65 -21.52
CA PRO A 293 -1.28 -17.17 -20.15
C PRO A 293 -2.40 -17.60 -19.21
N TYR A 294 -3.64 -17.72 -19.69
CA TYR A 294 -4.79 -18.15 -18.89
C TYR A 294 -4.74 -19.66 -18.62
N ILE A 295 -4.39 -20.46 -19.64
CA ILE A 295 -4.22 -21.92 -19.48
C ILE A 295 -3.11 -22.23 -18.47
N ILE A 296 -2.02 -21.47 -18.52
CA ILE A 296 -0.91 -21.58 -17.58
C ILE A 296 -1.31 -21.30 -16.13
N ARG A 297 -2.31 -20.45 -15.89
CA ARG A 297 -2.82 -20.21 -14.53
C ARG A 297 -3.51 -21.44 -13.92
N LEU A 298 -3.87 -22.45 -14.72
CA LEU A 298 -4.39 -23.71 -14.18
C LEU A 298 -3.34 -24.45 -13.35
N VAL A 299 -2.05 -24.20 -13.59
CA VAL A 299 -0.99 -24.84 -12.83
C VAL A 299 -1.05 -24.46 -11.34
N TYR A 300 -1.61 -23.30 -10.97
CA TYR A 300 -1.86 -22.93 -9.56
C TYR A 300 -2.96 -23.76 -8.89
N GLN A 301 -3.75 -24.52 -9.64
CA GLN A 301 -4.78 -25.41 -9.11
C GLN A 301 -4.25 -26.83 -8.88
N LEU A 302 -2.99 -27.11 -9.21
CA LEU A 302 -2.34 -28.38 -8.89
C LEU A 302 -1.95 -28.41 -7.41
N ASP A 303 -2.15 -29.54 -6.76
CA ASP A 303 -1.66 -29.76 -5.40
C ASP A 303 -0.15 -30.06 -5.37
N GLY A 304 0.46 -30.03 -4.18
CA GLY A 304 1.90 -30.24 -4.00
C GLY A 304 2.42 -31.65 -4.33
N SER A 305 1.55 -32.60 -4.71
CA SER A 305 1.97 -33.94 -5.17
C SER A 305 2.43 -33.96 -6.63
N HIS A 306 2.05 -32.93 -7.39
CA HIS A 306 2.33 -32.77 -8.81
C HIS A 306 3.75 -32.20 -9.03
N ARG A 307 4.66 -33.00 -9.62
CA ARG A 307 5.98 -32.56 -10.09
C ARG A 307 5.94 -32.00 -11.52
N LEU A 308 6.15 -30.71 -11.67
CA LEU A 308 5.98 -30.00 -12.95
C LEU A 308 7.06 -30.31 -13.99
N GLY A 309 8.17 -30.93 -13.59
CA GLY A 309 9.23 -31.39 -14.50
C GLY A 309 8.74 -32.24 -15.67
N ARG A 310 7.66 -33.01 -15.50
CA ARG A 310 7.04 -33.81 -16.60
C ARG A 310 6.48 -32.94 -17.73
N ILE A 311 5.87 -31.80 -17.41
CA ILE A 311 5.33 -30.86 -18.41
C ILE A 311 6.46 -30.38 -19.35
N PHE A 312 7.67 -30.19 -18.81
CA PHE A 312 8.79 -29.68 -19.59
C PHE A 312 9.28 -30.67 -20.65
N ASP A 313 9.40 -31.95 -20.31
CA ASP A 313 9.85 -32.99 -21.25
C ASP A 313 8.86 -33.13 -22.42
N ASP A 314 7.56 -33.10 -22.14
CA ASP A 314 6.51 -33.23 -23.17
C ASP A 314 6.32 -31.96 -24.03
N LEU A 315 6.65 -30.77 -23.49
CA LEU A 315 6.60 -29.51 -24.24
C LEU A 315 7.87 -29.23 -25.04
N ARG A 316 9.00 -29.88 -24.75
CA ARG A 316 10.27 -29.65 -25.46
C ARG A 316 10.15 -29.85 -26.98
N GLY A 317 9.20 -30.68 -27.42
CA GLY A 317 8.88 -30.94 -28.83
C GLY A 317 7.73 -30.12 -29.43
N SER A 318 7.04 -29.25 -28.67
CA SER A 318 5.90 -28.47 -29.17
C SER A 318 6.37 -27.20 -29.87
N GLN A 319 6.07 -27.05 -31.16
CA GLN A 319 6.43 -25.84 -31.94
C GLN A 319 5.55 -24.63 -31.58
N ASN A 320 4.38 -24.84 -30.97
CA ASN A 320 3.35 -23.80 -30.81
C ASN A 320 3.30 -23.17 -29.41
N VAL A 321 4.10 -23.64 -28.44
CA VAL A 321 4.09 -23.12 -27.06
C VAL A 321 5.42 -22.44 -26.75
N PRO A 322 5.48 -21.10 -26.61
CA PRO A 322 6.73 -20.41 -26.30
C PRO A 322 7.29 -20.82 -24.93
N ARG A 323 8.57 -21.21 -24.89
CA ARG A 323 9.25 -21.66 -23.65
C ARG A 323 9.25 -20.60 -22.53
N SER A 324 9.15 -19.32 -22.87
CA SER A 324 9.13 -18.20 -21.91
C SER A 324 7.91 -18.22 -20.99
N TYR A 325 6.73 -18.60 -21.50
CA TYR A 325 5.51 -18.67 -20.71
C TYR A 325 5.57 -19.81 -19.69
N LEU A 326 6.20 -20.93 -20.06
CA LEU A 326 6.44 -22.06 -19.15
C LEU A 326 7.37 -21.67 -18.01
N PHE A 327 8.48 -20.98 -18.27
CA PHE A 327 9.35 -20.49 -17.19
C PHE A 327 8.61 -19.52 -16.26
N THR A 328 7.74 -18.67 -16.79
CA THR A 328 6.92 -17.77 -15.96
C THR A 328 5.94 -18.53 -15.07
N ALA A 329 5.29 -19.57 -15.62
CA ALA A 329 4.39 -20.45 -14.86
C ALA A 329 5.12 -21.13 -13.69
N LEU A 330 6.25 -21.75 -14.00
CA LEU A 330 7.03 -22.56 -13.07
C LEU A 330 7.70 -21.71 -12.00
N ALA A 331 8.23 -20.54 -12.39
CA ALA A 331 8.76 -19.54 -11.48
C ALA A 331 7.72 -19.12 -10.44
N ALA A 332 6.48 -18.92 -10.87
CA ALA A 332 5.43 -18.47 -9.98
C ALA A 332 4.96 -19.55 -8.99
N ILE A 333 5.26 -20.82 -9.25
CA ILE A 333 4.91 -21.95 -8.39
C ILE A 333 6.06 -22.35 -7.46
N GLY A 334 7.31 -22.12 -7.86
CA GLY A 334 8.48 -22.41 -7.04
C GLY A 334 8.92 -23.88 -7.04
N ASP A 335 8.50 -24.69 -8.02
CA ASP A 335 8.91 -26.10 -8.11
C ASP A 335 10.38 -26.22 -8.57
N SER A 336 11.28 -26.53 -7.64
CA SER A 336 12.72 -26.71 -7.90
C SER A 336 13.06 -27.92 -8.80
N SER A 337 12.11 -28.80 -9.13
CA SER A 337 12.35 -29.96 -10.00
C SER A 337 12.79 -29.58 -11.42
N VAL A 338 12.46 -28.36 -11.86
CA VAL A 338 12.79 -27.83 -13.20
C VAL A 338 14.10 -27.01 -13.22
N HIS A 339 14.83 -26.98 -12.10
CA HIS A 339 16.08 -26.23 -11.96
C HIS A 339 17.09 -26.60 -13.05
N ARG A 340 17.24 -27.89 -13.36
CA ARG A 340 18.19 -28.37 -14.37
C ARG A 340 17.87 -27.81 -15.75
N GLU A 341 16.59 -27.79 -16.11
CA GLU A 341 16.08 -27.33 -17.40
C GLU A 341 16.22 -25.82 -17.54
N VAL A 342 15.96 -25.07 -16.46
CA VAL A 342 16.19 -23.61 -16.41
C VAL A 342 17.67 -23.28 -16.52
N MET A 343 18.56 -24.04 -15.85
CA MET A 343 20.00 -23.83 -16.01
C MET A 343 20.50 -24.18 -17.41
N ALA A 344 19.93 -25.22 -18.04
CA ALA A 344 20.29 -25.62 -19.40
C ALA A 344 19.92 -24.56 -20.45
N SER A 345 18.81 -23.84 -20.27
CA SER A 345 18.42 -22.77 -21.20
C SER A 345 19.40 -21.58 -21.15
N LEU A 346 19.95 -21.29 -19.98
CA LEU A 346 20.95 -20.22 -19.83
C LEU A 346 22.29 -20.49 -20.52
N ALA A 347 22.60 -21.74 -20.90
CA ALA A 347 23.87 -22.13 -21.52
C ALA A 347 23.91 -21.93 -23.06
N GLY A 348 22.76 -21.78 -23.72
CA GLY A 348 22.68 -21.67 -25.18
C GLY A 348 22.97 -20.24 -25.68
N ARG A 349 24.00 -20.07 -26.52
CA ARG A 349 24.30 -18.78 -27.18
C ARG A 349 23.23 -18.34 -28.19
N GLU A 350 22.38 -19.26 -28.66
CA GLU A 350 21.32 -19.02 -29.65
C GLU A 350 19.92 -18.87 -29.05
N GLU A 351 19.77 -18.85 -27.71
CA GLU A 351 18.45 -18.67 -27.13
C GLU A 351 17.91 -17.26 -27.35
N VAL A 352 16.66 -17.18 -27.82
CA VAL A 352 15.92 -15.93 -27.96
C VAL A 352 15.99 -15.19 -26.62
N LYS A 353 16.41 -13.92 -26.65
CA LYS A 353 16.62 -13.06 -25.47
C LYS A 353 15.51 -13.20 -24.41
N ASP A 354 14.26 -13.35 -24.83
CA ASP A 354 13.10 -13.52 -23.95
C ASP A 354 13.10 -14.82 -23.14
N VAL A 355 13.59 -15.92 -23.72
CA VAL A 355 13.73 -17.22 -23.06
C VAL A 355 14.80 -17.13 -21.97
N ARG A 356 15.96 -16.55 -22.29
CA ARG A 356 17.04 -16.31 -21.34
C ARG A 356 16.62 -15.40 -20.19
N MET A 357 15.95 -14.29 -20.47
CA MET A 357 15.43 -13.38 -19.44
C MET A 357 14.38 -14.06 -18.53
N SER A 358 13.51 -14.90 -19.10
CA SER A 358 12.52 -15.66 -18.34
C SER A 358 13.17 -16.72 -17.45
N ALA A 359 14.22 -17.38 -17.93
CA ALA A 359 14.99 -18.34 -17.16
C ALA A 359 15.74 -17.69 -16.00
N ILE A 360 16.39 -16.52 -16.22
CA ILE A 360 17.02 -15.75 -15.13
C ILE A 360 15.97 -15.42 -14.05
N ARG A 361 14.81 -14.88 -14.46
CA ARG A 361 13.73 -14.53 -13.54
C ARG A 361 13.21 -15.75 -12.76
N ALA A 362 13.16 -16.92 -13.39
CA ALA A 362 12.74 -18.14 -12.72
C ALA A 362 13.67 -18.53 -11.57
N LEU A 363 14.99 -18.35 -11.74
CA LEU A 363 15.96 -18.64 -10.69
C LEU A 363 15.73 -17.84 -9.40
N ALA A 364 15.05 -16.70 -9.45
CA ALA A 364 14.67 -15.94 -8.27
C ALA A 364 13.85 -16.76 -7.26
N SER A 365 13.03 -17.71 -7.73
CA SER A 365 12.15 -18.53 -6.87
C SER A 365 12.56 -20.00 -6.80
N ILE A 366 13.07 -20.57 -7.90
CA ILE A 366 13.44 -22.00 -7.97
C ILE A 366 14.95 -22.25 -7.82
N GLY A 367 15.76 -21.19 -7.75
CA GLY A 367 17.21 -21.29 -7.71
C GLY A 367 17.71 -21.99 -6.45
N LYS A 368 18.83 -22.69 -6.60
CA LYS A 368 19.54 -23.34 -5.50
C LYS A 368 20.53 -22.36 -4.88
N PRO A 369 20.93 -22.57 -3.61
CA PRO A 369 21.97 -21.78 -2.98
C PRO A 369 23.28 -21.69 -3.79
N SER A 370 23.63 -22.74 -4.53
CA SER A 370 24.82 -22.78 -5.40
C SER A 370 24.75 -21.83 -6.60
N ASP A 371 23.56 -21.36 -6.99
CA ASP A 371 23.38 -20.50 -8.16
C ASP A 371 23.81 -19.05 -7.88
N ALA A 372 24.07 -18.69 -6.62
CA ALA A 372 24.46 -17.34 -6.23
C ALA A 372 25.69 -16.83 -7.00
N ILE A 373 26.73 -17.68 -7.12
CA ILE A 373 27.96 -17.34 -7.84
C ILE A 373 27.69 -17.17 -9.33
N PHE A 374 26.86 -18.04 -9.92
CA PHE A 374 26.47 -17.95 -11.32
C PHE A 374 25.70 -16.64 -11.61
N LEU A 375 24.71 -16.30 -10.79
CA LEU A 375 23.93 -15.07 -10.96
C LEU A 375 24.77 -13.82 -10.74
N ALA A 376 25.73 -13.84 -9.80
CA ALA A 376 26.69 -12.77 -9.62
C ALA A 376 27.61 -12.62 -10.85
N GLY A 377 28.11 -13.73 -11.39
CA GLY A 377 28.91 -13.73 -12.63
C GLY A 377 28.14 -13.20 -13.84
N LEU A 378 26.85 -13.53 -13.92
CA LEU A 378 25.96 -13.00 -14.94
C LEU A 378 25.73 -11.50 -14.77
N ALA A 379 25.48 -11.03 -13.55
CA ALA A 379 25.34 -9.60 -13.25
C ALA A 379 26.63 -8.79 -13.51
N ALA A 380 27.79 -9.41 -13.29
CA ALA A 380 29.09 -8.78 -13.53
C ALA A 380 29.39 -8.62 -15.03
N SER A 381 28.95 -9.56 -15.87
CA SER A 381 29.29 -9.60 -17.31
C SER A 381 28.19 -9.06 -18.23
N ALA A 382 26.92 -9.12 -17.83
CA ALA A 382 25.79 -8.64 -18.63
C ALA A 382 25.63 -7.11 -18.56
N THR A 383 24.76 -6.56 -19.42
CA THR A 383 24.42 -5.13 -19.44
C THR A 383 22.91 -4.91 -19.51
N GLY A 384 22.45 -3.69 -19.18
CA GLY A 384 21.05 -3.29 -19.27
C GLY A 384 20.11 -4.18 -18.44
N VAL A 385 18.97 -4.54 -19.03
CA VAL A 385 17.89 -5.30 -18.35
C VAL A 385 18.37 -6.66 -17.85
N GLU A 386 19.26 -7.33 -18.56
CA GLU A 386 19.73 -8.66 -18.19
C GLU A 386 20.57 -8.64 -16.91
N LYS A 387 21.44 -7.62 -16.77
CA LYS A 387 22.21 -7.39 -15.55
C LYS A 387 21.30 -7.16 -14.34
N GLU A 388 20.27 -6.33 -14.49
CA GLU A 388 19.32 -6.04 -13.41
C GLU A 388 18.47 -7.27 -13.06
N LEU A 389 18.08 -8.10 -14.04
CA LEU A 389 17.38 -9.36 -13.76
C LEU A 389 18.26 -10.35 -13.00
N ALA A 390 19.55 -10.46 -13.35
CA ALA A 390 20.49 -11.34 -12.65
C ALA A 390 20.67 -10.89 -11.19
N ARG A 391 20.82 -9.58 -10.97
CA ARG A 391 20.85 -8.96 -9.63
C ARG A 391 19.59 -9.28 -8.82
N GLN A 392 18.42 -8.96 -9.35
CA GLN A 392 17.15 -9.22 -8.67
C GLN A 392 16.99 -10.70 -8.31
N SER A 393 17.37 -11.59 -9.22
CA SER A 393 17.27 -13.04 -8.99
C SER A 393 18.23 -13.50 -7.90
N LEU A 394 19.47 -12.97 -7.87
CA LEU A 394 20.43 -13.21 -6.80
C LEU A 394 19.89 -12.76 -5.44
N TYR A 395 19.22 -11.60 -5.38
CA TYR A 395 18.67 -11.08 -4.13
C TYR A 395 17.49 -11.89 -3.62
N MET A 396 16.71 -12.50 -4.52
CA MET A 396 15.52 -13.27 -4.17
C MET A 396 15.77 -14.76 -3.90
N LEU A 397 16.97 -15.27 -4.21
CA LEU A 397 17.32 -16.68 -4.00
C LEU A 397 16.94 -17.15 -2.58
N PRO A 398 16.18 -18.26 -2.45
CA PRO A 398 15.63 -18.69 -1.17
C PRO A 398 16.70 -19.27 -0.24
N GLY A 399 16.40 -19.28 1.07
CA GLY A 399 17.15 -20.02 2.08
C GLY A 399 18.40 -19.32 2.64
N SER A 400 18.74 -19.64 3.89
CA SER A 400 19.93 -19.11 4.58
C SER A 400 21.24 -19.68 4.03
N GLU A 401 21.23 -20.87 3.43
CA GLU A 401 22.40 -21.46 2.76
C GLU A 401 22.90 -20.59 1.60
N THR A 402 21.99 -19.86 0.93
CA THR A 402 22.37 -18.87 -0.09
C THR A 402 23.25 -17.77 0.51
N ASN A 403 22.95 -17.33 1.73
CA ASN A 403 23.77 -16.32 2.41
C ASN A 403 25.18 -16.86 2.74
N GLU A 404 25.30 -18.15 3.06
CA GLU A 404 26.58 -18.80 3.27
C GLU A 404 27.40 -18.95 1.98
N ASN A 405 26.74 -19.27 0.86
CA ASN A 405 27.39 -19.30 -0.45
C ASN A 405 27.80 -17.90 -0.91
N ILE A 406 26.99 -16.87 -0.66
CA ILE A 406 27.39 -15.47 -0.92
C ILE A 406 28.62 -15.13 -0.06
N ARG A 407 28.59 -15.44 1.24
CA ARG A 407 29.69 -15.15 2.17
C ARG A 407 31.00 -15.86 1.79
N SER A 408 30.92 -17.10 1.33
CA SER A 408 32.07 -17.88 0.85
C SER A 408 32.56 -17.35 -0.49
N GLY A 409 31.64 -17.09 -1.42
CA GLY A 409 31.93 -16.52 -2.73
C GLY A 409 32.60 -15.15 -2.65
N ILE A 410 32.25 -14.29 -1.68
CA ILE A 410 32.96 -13.00 -1.49
C ILE A 410 34.46 -13.22 -1.24
N ARG A 411 34.83 -14.30 -0.51
CA ARG A 411 36.23 -14.63 -0.22
C ARG A 411 36.96 -15.29 -1.39
N GLU A 412 36.25 -16.14 -2.13
CA GLU A 412 36.82 -16.99 -3.17
C GLU A 412 36.87 -16.30 -4.54
N GLU A 413 35.85 -15.52 -4.88
CA GLU A 413 35.72 -14.80 -6.15
C GLU A 413 36.48 -13.47 -6.14
N THR A 414 36.68 -12.86 -7.31
CA THR A 414 37.40 -11.58 -7.49
C THR A 414 36.66 -10.62 -8.43
N GLY A 415 37.09 -9.36 -8.46
CA GLY A 415 36.61 -8.35 -9.41
C GLY A 415 35.10 -8.11 -9.37
N GLY A 416 34.50 -7.96 -10.55
CA GLY A 416 33.07 -7.69 -10.70
C GLY A 416 32.15 -8.73 -10.04
N ILE A 417 32.56 -10.01 -9.99
CA ILE A 417 31.76 -11.06 -9.34
C ILE A 417 31.70 -10.81 -7.84
N ARG A 418 32.86 -10.55 -7.20
CA ARG A 418 32.95 -10.18 -5.78
C ARG A 418 32.12 -8.94 -5.49
N ALA A 419 32.19 -7.91 -6.33
CA ALA A 419 31.42 -6.68 -6.16
C ALA A 419 29.89 -6.92 -6.20
N GLU A 420 29.39 -7.77 -7.10
CA GLU A 420 27.95 -8.10 -7.15
C GLU A 420 27.51 -8.99 -5.97
N LEU A 421 28.38 -9.90 -5.49
CA LEU A 421 28.12 -10.66 -4.26
C LEU A 421 28.05 -9.74 -3.03
N ILE A 422 28.99 -8.80 -2.90
CA ILE A 422 28.97 -7.77 -1.83
C ILE A 422 27.69 -6.95 -1.90
N ARG A 423 27.32 -6.46 -3.09
CA ARG A 423 26.05 -5.73 -3.29
C ARG A 423 24.86 -6.55 -2.78
N SER A 424 24.81 -7.84 -3.11
CA SER A 424 23.71 -8.71 -2.71
C SER A 424 23.56 -8.83 -1.19
N THR A 425 24.64 -8.68 -0.41
CA THR A 425 24.54 -8.69 1.06
C THR A 425 23.65 -7.56 1.59
N GLY A 426 23.78 -6.36 1.01
CA GLY A 426 22.99 -5.19 1.37
C GLY A 426 21.53 -5.34 1.00
N GLU A 427 21.24 -5.86 -0.20
CA GLU A 427 19.86 -6.05 -0.68
C GLU A 427 19.14 -7.20 0.04
N ARG A 428 19.89 -8.21 0.48
CA ARG A 428 19.38 -9.35 1.26
C ARG A 428 19.37 -9.12 2.77
N ASN A 429 19.73 -7.91 3.22
CA ASN A 429 19.82 -7.54 4.64
C ASN A 429 20.70 -8.51 5.48
N MET A 430 21.86 -8.90 4.95
CA MET A 430 22.78 -9.83 5.61
C MET A 430 23.60 -9.15 6.71
N VAL A 431 22.98 -8.77 7.83
CA VAL A 431 23.64 -8.06 8.95
C VAL A 431 24.89 -8.78 9.46
N GLY A 432 24.90 -10.12 9.44
CA GLY A 432 26.07 -10.92 9.84
C GLY A 432 27.30 -10.80 8.91
N ALA A 433 27.17 -10.11 7.77
CA ALA A 433 28.26 -9.88 6.83
C ALA A 433 29.07 -8.61 7.13
N THR A 434 28.65 -7.75 8.06
CA THR A 434 29.32 -6.44 8.32
C THR A 434 30.82 -6.58 8.58
N GLY A 435 31.26 -7.53 9.40
CA GLY A 435 32.69 -7.76 9.64
C GLY A 435 33.47 -8.14 8.37
N LEU A 436 32.86 -8.92 7.48
CA LEU A 436 33.46 -9.26 6.18
C LEU A 436 33.51 -8.04 5.26
N LEU A 437 32.45 -7.23 5.24
CA LEU A 437 32.40 -6.02 4.42
C LEU A 437 33.42 -4.97 4.87
N SER A 438 33.70 -4.88 6.18
CA SER A 438 34.78 -4.03 6.70
C SER A 438 36.15 -4.46 6.19
N GLU A 439 36.42 -5.77 6.05
CA GLU A 439 37.65 -6.29 5.45
C GLU A 439 37.80 -5.87 3.98
N TYR A 440 36.70 -5.92 3.21
CA TYR A 440 36.71 -5.58 1.78
C TYR A 440 36.53 -4.09 1.47
N ALA A 441 36.29 -3.25 2.48
CA ALA A 441 36.26 -1.80 2.31
C ALA A 441 37.64 -1.21 1.91
N THR A 442 38.71 -1.97 2.11
CA THR A 442 40.10 -1.63 1.73
C THR A 442 40.68 -2.56 0.65
N ASP A 443 39.84 -3.31 -0.07
CA ASP A 443 40.28 -4.20 -1.15
C ASP A 443 41.08 -3.44 -2.23
N PRO A 444 42.09 -4.02 -2.90
CA PRO A 444 42.79 -3.35 -3.99
C PRO A 444 41.90 -2.94 -5.17
N ASP A 445 40.79 -3.63 -5.41
CA ASP A 445 39.82 -3.30 -6.46
C ASP A 445 38.86 -2.17 -6.03
N PRO A 446 38.85 -1.02 -6.74
CA PRO A 446 37.99 0.11 -6.38
C PRO A 446 36.49 -0.20 -6.43
N ASP A 447 36.02 -1.08 -7.32
CA ASP A 447 34.61 -1.42 -7.39
C ASP A 447 34.20 -2.27 -6.17
N VAL A 448 35.09 -3.16 -5.71
CA VAL A 448 34.90 -3.96 -4.49
C VAL A 448 34.86 -3.07 -3.24
N ARG A 449 35.77 -2.10 -3.11
CA ARG A 449 35.75 -1.13 -1.99
C ARG A 449 34.46 -0.34 -1.97
N MET A 450 34.08 0.24 -3.11
CA MET A 450 32.89 1.06 -3.24
C MET A 450 31.61 0.31 -2.87
N GLU A 451 31.44 -0.93 -3.35
CA GLU A 451 30.27 -1.73 -2.99
C GLU A 451 30.31 -2.18 -1.52
N SER A 452 31.50 -2.41 -0.94
CA SER A 452 31.64 -2.74 0.48
C SER A 452 31.20 -1.59 1.38
N ILE A 453 31.67 -0.37 1.09
CA ILE A 453 31.28 0.85 1.82
C ILE A 453 29.77 1.07 1.73
N ARG A 454 29.19 0.91 0.52
CA ARG A 454 27.74 1.03 0.33
C ARG A 454 26.95 -0.01 1.11
N ALA A 455 27.38 -1.27 1.07
CA ALA A 455 26.74 -2.36 1.79
C ALA A 455 26.83 -2.15 3.30
N LEU A 456 27.96 -1.64 3.82
CA LEU A 456 28.09 -1.24 5.22
C LEU A 456 27.09 -0.14 5.59
N GLY A 457 26.92 0.90 4.76
CA GLY A 457 25.89 1.93 5.01
C GLY A 457 24.48 1.33 5.19
N LYS A 458 24.14 0.31 4.40
CA LYS A 458 22.85 -0.40 4.49
C LYS A 458 22.75 -1.31 5.72
N LEU A 459 23.81 -2.01 6.10
CA LEU A 459 23.75 -3.11 7.08
C LEU A 459 24.28 -2.77 8.47
N ALA A 460 25.25 -1.85 8.56
CA ALA A 460 25.92 -1.52 9.81
C ALA A 460 24.95 -0.95 10.84
N SER A 461 25.13 -1.37 12.09
CA SER A 461 24.49 -0.76 13.25
C SER A 461 25.25 0.51 13.66
N PRO A 462 24.62 1.43 14.41
CA PRO A 462 25.29 2.61 14.97
C PRO A 462 26.60 2.32 15.73
N ALA A 463 26.72 1.14 16.34
CA ALA A 463 27.95 0.70 17.02
C ALA A 463 29.20 0.63 16.09
N LEU A 464 29.02 0.56 14.77
CA LEU A 464 30.10 0.49 13.79
C LEU A 464 30.47 1.86 13.18
N ILE A 465 29.91 2.97 13.68
CA ILE A 465 30.31 4.33 13.26
C ILE A 465 31.83 4.54 13.38
N PRO A 466 32.51 4.16 14.49
CA PRO A 466 33.96 4.31 14.61
C PRO A 466 34.75 3.56 13.51
N ASP A 467 34.27 2.36 13.13
CA ASP A 467 34.90 1.56 12.08
C ASP A 467 34.70 2.21 10.70
N LEU A 468 33.51 2.75 10.42
CA LEU A 468 33.25 3.49 9.19
C LEU A 468 34.07 4.78 9.08
N ILE A 469 34.34 5.46 10.19
CA ILE A 469 35.25 6.61 10.22
C ILE A 469 36.69 6.15 9.93
N THR A 470 37.09 4.98 10.41
CA THR A 470 38.38 4.38 10.07
C THR A 470 38.48 4.09 8.57
N VAL A 471 37.41 3.56 7.97
CA VAL A 471 37.32 3.38 6.51
C VAL A 471 37.41 4.71 5.78
N LEU A 472 36.70 5.75 6.22
CA LEU A 472 36.77 7.10 5.63
C LEU A 472 38.21 7.63 5.60
N ARG A 473 38.97 7.45 6.69
CA ARG A 473 40.39 7.86 6.76
C ARG A 473 41.30 7.12 5.77
N GLN A 474 40.89 5.93 5.33
CA GLN A 474 41.65 5.08 4.42
C GLN A 474 41.23 5.23 2.95
N THR A 475 40.23 6.07 2.66
CA THR A 475 39.75 6.26 1.28
C THR A 475 40.69 7.14 0.44
N ASP A 476 41.04 6.67 -0.75
CA ASP A 476 42.01 7.34 -1.62
C ASP A 476 41.36 8.44 -2.47
N THR A 477 40.15 8.15 -2.99
CA THR A 477 39.50 9.03 -3.97
C THR A 477 38.38 9.85 -3.36
N ARG A 478 38.10 11.02 -3.95
CA ARG A 478 36.94 11.85 -3.60
C ARG A 478 35.61 11.07 -3.69
N ARG A 479 35.51 10.14 -4.66
CA ARG A 479 34.29 9.34 -4.86
C ARG A 479 34.08 8.35 -3.70
N GLU A 480 35.15 7.71 -3.24
CA GLU A 480 35.09 6.81 -2.08
C GLU A 480 34.80 7.58 -0.79
N ARG A 481 35.43 8.75 -0.58
CA ARG A 481 35.12 9.64 0.54
C ARG A 481 33.63 9.97 0.61
N GLN A 482 33.03 10.37 -0.51
CA GLN A 482 31.60 10.68 -0.58
C GLN A 482 30.70 9.47 -0.29
N GLU A 483 31.12 8.26 -0.69
CA GLU A 483 30.34 7.06 -0.38
C GLU A 483 30.47 6.69 1.11
N ALA A 484 31.65 6.86 1.71
CA ALA A 484 31.85 6.67 3.14
C ALA A 484 31.05 7.69 3.96
N GLU A 485 31.02 8.97 3.55
CA GLU A 485 30.14 9.99 4.14
C GLU A 485 28.67 9.57 4.13
N ARG A 486 28.17 9.10 2.97
CA ARG A 486 26.81 8.60 2.83
C ARG A 486 26.55 7.38 3.70
N ALA A 487 27.51 6.45 3.80
CA ALA A 487 27.39 5.26 4.63
C ALA A 487 27.29 5.63 6.11
N ILE A 488 28.18 6.52 6.60
CA ILE A 488 28.15 7.00 7.99
C ILE A 488 26.82 7.72 8.27
N TYR A 489 26.41 8.65 7.41
CA TYR A 489 25.14 9.35 7.56
C TYR A 489 23.94 8.38 7.57
N ALA A 490 23.90 7.41 6.64
CA ALA A 490 22.83 6.41 6.61
C ALA A 490 22.75 5.57 7.90
N VAL A 491 23.89 5.29 8.53
CA VAL A 491 23.94 4.58 9.82
C VAL A 491 23.45 5.46 10.97
N THR A 492 23.75 6.77 10.98
CA THR A 492 23.25 7.68 12.03
C THR A 492 21.73 7.84 11.95
N GLN A 493 21.14 7.78 10.75
CA GLN A 493 19.68 7.81 10.55
C GLN A 493 18.95 6.59 11.11
N LYS A 494 19.65 5.50 11.46
CA LYS A 494 19.05 4.34 12.14
C LYS A 494 18.89 4.53 13.64
N MET A 495 19.50 5.56 14.21
CA MET A 495 19.35 5.90 15.62
C MET A 495 18.03 6.65 15.85
N PRO A 496 17.39 6.56 17.03
CA PRO A 496 16.25 7.38 17.39
C PRO A 496 16.52 8.90 17.25
N GLU A 497 15.50 9.70 16.96
CA GLU A 497 15.62 11.17 16.79
C GLU A 497 15.96 11.92 18.08
N ASN A 498 15.63 11.34 19.23
CA ASN A 498 15.89 11.92 20.55
C ASN A 498 17.29 11.60 21.11
N GLU A 499 18.08 10.79 20.40
CA GLU A 499 19.46 10.49 20.76
C GLU A 499 20.44 11.46 20.08
N ASN A 500 21.60 11.68 20.71
CA ASN A 500 22.67 12.45 20.07
C ASN A 500 23.34 11.57 18.98
N ARG A 501 22.88 11.77 17.73
CA ARG A 501 23.29 10.97 16.56
C ARG A 501 24.72 11.25 16.09
N SER A 502 25.28 12.40 16.46
CA SER A 502 26.61 12.85 16.04
C SER A 502 27.68 12.62 17.11
N ALA A 503 27.31 12.28 18.35
CA ALA A 503 28.25 12.10 19.46
C ALA A 503 29.41 11.15 19.12
N GLY A 504 29.12 10.04 18.44
CA GLY A 504 30.14 9.09 17.99
C GLY A 504 31.07 9.64 16.92
N ILE A 505 30.59 10.58 16.10
CA ILE A 505 31.39 11.28 15.08
C ILE A 505 32.28 12.33 15.75
N ILE A 506 31.68 13.19 16.59
CA ILE A 506 32.40 14.26 17.32
C ILE A 506 33.51 13.65 18.18
N GLY A 507 33.19 12.61 18.95
CA GLY A 507 34.18 11.92 19.79
C GLY A 507 35.29 11.20 19.02
N ALA A 508 35.10 10.98 17.72
CA ALA A 508 36.09 10.35 16.87
C ALA A 508 37.00 11.36 16.14
N ILE A 509 36.70 12.66 16.16
CA ILE A 509 37.57 13.69 15.57
C ILE A 509 38.88 13.73 16.36
N GLY A 510 39.99 13.46 15.67
CA GLY A 510 41.32 13.51 16.28
C GLY A 510 41.84 14.94 16.47
N ASN A 511 42.75 15.14 17.43
CA ASN A 511 43.36 16.46 17.71
C ASN A 511 44.15 17.05 16.52
N ASN A 512 44.65 16.21 15.61
CA ASN A 512 45.37 16.59 14.38
C ASN A 512 44.79 15.81 13.19
N GLU A 513 43.46 15.84 13.03
CA GLU A 513 42.79 15.14 11.94
C GLU A 513 43.24 15.66 10.57
N ASP A 514 43.31 14.76 9.58
CA ASP A 514 43.56 15.15 8.19
C ASP A 514 42.48 16.15 7.72
N PRO A 515 42.86 17.27 7.06
CA PRO A 515 41.90 18.30 6.68
C PRO A 515 40.77 17.83 5.75
N GLU A 516 41.02 16.86 4.87
CA GLU A 516 39.97 16.31 4.01
C GLU A 516 39.02 15.43 4.80
N VAL A 517 39.54 14.58 5.69
CA VAL A 517 38.72 13.76 6.61
C VAL A 517 37.88 14.65 7.52
N LEU A 518 38.48 15.66 8.14
CA LEU A 518 37.77 16.61 9.00
C LEU A 518 36.67 17.36 8.25
N THR A 519 36.93 17.74 6.98
CA THR A 519 35.91 18.32 6.10
C THR A 519 34.72 17.37 5.90
N SER A 520 34.99 16.09 5.64
CA SER A 520 33.94 15.06 5.52
C SER A 520 33.14 14.91 6.82
N LEU A 521 33.80 14.84 7.97
CA LEU A 521 33.13 14.72 9.27
C LEU A 521 32.25 15.95 9.58
N ILE A 522 32.75 17.16 9.30
CA ILE A 522 31.97 18.42 9.43
C ILE A 522 30.74 18.41 8.53
N ASN A 523 30.86 17.95 7.28
CA ASN A 523 29.72 17.84 6.38
C ASN A 523 28.66 16.89 6.94
N ILE A 524 29.07 15.73 7.49
CA ILE A 524 28.15 14.76 8.08
C ILE A 524 27.45 15.35 9.31
N ILE A 525 28.18 16.04 10.20
CA ILE A 525 27.61 16.72 11.37
C ILE A 525 26.56 17.76 10.92
N GLY A 526 26.91 18.58 9.91
CA GLY A 526 25.99 19.54 9.30
C GLY A 526 24.71 18.90 8.74
N MET A 527 24.83 17.73 8.11
CA MET A 527 23.68 16.98 7.60
C MET A 527 22.80 16.38 8.70
N ILE A 528 23.40 16.00 9.85
CA ILE A 528 22.65 15.48 11.00
C ILE A 528 21.85 16.60 11.66
N GLY A 529 22.48 17.77 11.86
CA GLY A 529 21.80 18.96 12.36
C GLY A 529 21.27 18.86 13.80
N ASP A 530 21.92 18.08 14.68
CA ASP A 530 21.53 18.05 16.11
C ASP A 530 21.92 19.37 16.76
N GLY A 531 20.97 20.05 17.40
CA GLY A 531 21.14 21.40 17.97
C GLY A 531 22.32 21.53 18.93
N LYS A 532 22.76 20.44 19.57
CA LYS A 532 23.94 20.42 20.45
C LYS A 532 25.28 20.53 19.69
N ASP A 533 25.31 20.22 18.40
CA ASP A 533 26.54 20.23 17.60
C ASP A 533 26.84 21.58 16.97
N LEU A 534 25.89 22.51 17.04
CA LEU A 534 26.07 23.85 16.51
C LEU A 534 27.27 24.54 17.15
N ASP A 535 27.47 24.38 18.46
CA ASP A 535 28.62 24.91 19.17
C ASP A 535 29.93 24.26 18.72
N VAL A 536 29.91 22.96 18.43
CA VAL A 536 31.08 22.25 17.86
C VAL A 536 31.44 22.81 16.49
N LEU A 537 30.44 23.06 15.63
CA LEU A 537 30.68 23.68 14.32
C LEU A 537 31.23 25.10 14.46
N ARG A 538 30.75 25.91 15.42
CA ARG A 538 31.25 27.28 15.63
C ARG A 538 32.76 27.34 15.88
N GLU A 539 33.34 26.35 16.55
CA GLU A 539 34.78 26.28 16.78
C GLU A 539 35.59 26.27 15.47
N TYR A 540 35.05 25.64 14.42
CA TYR A 540 35.72 25.52 13.12
C TYR A 540 35.56 26.74 12.21
N LEU A 541 34.68 27.71 12.56
CA LEU A 541 34.58 28.98 11.81
C LEU A 541 35.89 29.78 11.86
N GLY A 542 36.69 29.61 12.90
CA GLY A 542 38.00 30.25 13.06
C GLY A 542 39.18 29.51 12.43
N SER A 543 38.94 28.37 11.74
CA SER A 543 40.02 27.54 11.19
C SER A 543 40.86 28.31 10.15
N GLU A 544 42.18 28.18 10.25
CA GLU A 544 43.13 28.73 9.27
C GLU A 544 43.11 27.95 7.93
N VAL A 545 42.54 26.75 7.92
CA VAL A 545 42.43 25.92 6.72
C VAL A 545 41.17 26.28 5.94
N GLU A 546 41.34 26.89 4.76
CA GLU A 546 40.24 27.37 3.92
C GLU A 546 39.18 26.28 3.64
N GLY A 547 39.61 25.05 3.35
CA GLY A 547 38.71 23.92 3.09
C GLY A 547 37.75 23.62 4.24
N ILE A 548 38.28 23.62 5.46
CA ILE A 548 37.50 23.40 6.70
C ILE A 548 36.54 24.56 6.92
N GLN A 549 37.01 25.79 6.76
CA GLN A 549 36.20 26.99 6.93
C GLN A 549 35.03 27.03 5.94
N LEU A 550 35.25 26.63 4.68
CA LEU A 550 34.18 26.53 3.67
C LEU A 550 33.20 25.39 3.97
N ALA A 551 33.69 24.26 4.50
CA ALA A 551 32.85 23.13 4.90
C ALA A 551 31.89 23.52 6.03
N VAL A 552 32.41 24.18 7.07
CA VAL A 552 31.58 24.60 8.20
C VAL A 552 30.55 25.66 7.79
N ILE A 553 30.90 26.62 6.92
CA ILE A 553 29.92 27.61 6.44
C ILE A 553 28.77 26.90 5.72
N ARG A 554 29.06 25.89 4.89
CA ARG A 554 28.02 25.09 4.20
C ARG A 554 27.19 24.27 5.19
N ALA A 555 27.82 23.66 6.18
CA ALA A 555 27.13 22.91 7.23
C ALA A 555 26.14 23.81 7.99
N LEU A 556 26.57 25.02 8.37
CA LEU A 556 25.70 26.01 9.03
C LEU A 556 24.59 26.54 8.12
N SER A 557 24.85 26.65 6.82
CA SER A 557 23.87 27.11 5.83
C SER A 557 22.74 26.08 5.63
N GLY A 558 23.04 24.79 5.77
CA GLY A 558 22.09 23.69 5.68
C GLY A 558 21.45 23.30 7.01
N TRP A 559 21.67 24.08 8.08
CA TRP A 559 21.21 23.76 9.42
C TRP A 559 19.68 23.78 9.53
N PRO A 560 19.05 22.88 10.32
CA PRO A 560 17.59 22.72 10.32
C PRO A 560 16.80 23.87 10.96
N ASP A 561 17.44 24.74 11.75
CA ASP A 561 16.79 25.86 12.45
C ASP A 561 17.62 27.16 12.40
N ALA A 562 17.09 28.24 12.98
CA ALA A 562 17.71 29.56 13.00
C ALA A 562 18.97 29.70 13.86
N GLY A 563 19.43 28.64 14.52
CA GLY A 563 20.59 28.64 15.42
C GLY A 563 21.82 29.39 14.86
N PRO A 564 22.30 29.11 13.63
CA PRO A 564 23.48 29.76 13.05
C PRO A 564 23.21 31.13 12.39
N MET A 565 21.98 31.65 12.45
CA MET A 565 21.62 32.89 11.73
C MET A 565 22.55 34.06 12.07
N LYS A 566 22.84 34.26 13.36
CA LYS A 566 23.72 35.35 13.82
C LYS A 566 25.17 35.14 13.36
N ASP A 567 25.65 33.90 13.39
CA ASP A 567 27.00 33.54 12.98
C ASP A 567 27.20 33.81 11.48
N LEU A 568 26.24 33.36 10.65
CA LEU A 568 26.25 33.56 9.20
C LEU A 568 26.11 35.04 8.82
N LYS A 569 25.22 35.78 9.49
CA LYS A 569 25.05 37.23 9.33
C LYS A 569 26.35 37.97 9.63
N GLN A 570 26.97 37.69 10.78
CA GLN A 570 28.22 38.32 11.18
C GLN A 570 29.35 38.01 10.18
N LEU A 571 29.47 36.75 9.75
CA LEU A 571 30.48 36.35 8.79
C LEU A 571 30.28 37.05 7.44
N ALA A 572 29.05 37.12 6.94
CA ALA A 572 28.72 37.84 5.71
C ALA A 572 29.07 39.33 5.79
N SER A 573 28.93 39.96 6.97
CA SER A 573 29.26 41.37 7.18
C SER A 573 30.76 41.67 7.35
N THR A 574 31.56 40.71 7.81
CA THR A 574 32.94 40.98 8.29
C THR A 574 34.04 40.37 7.44
N THR A 575 33.75 39.31 6.67
CA THR A 575 34.76 38.64 5.85
C THR A 575 35.17 39.50 4.64
N GLY A 576 36.47 39.60 4.39
CA GLY A 576 37.01 40.19 3.15
C GLY A 576 37.10 39.21 1.98
N ASP A 577 36.85 37.92 2.22
CA ASP A 577 36.88 36.87 1.20
C ASP A 577 35.51 36.76 0.50
N GLN A 578 35.50 37.02 -0.82
CA GLN A 578 34.28 37.03 -1.62
C GLN A 578 33.56 35.67 -1.67
N ARG A 579 34.30 34.54 -1.64
CA ARG A 579 33.68 33.21 -1.66
C ARG A 579 32.99 32.91 -0.33
N LYS A 580 33.67 33.25 0.78
CA LYS A 580 33.11 33.08 2.14
C LYS A 580 31.92 34.00 2.34
N HIS A 581 32.00 35.25 1.85
CA HIS A 581 30.88 36.19 1.85
C HIS A 581 29.66 35.61 1.14
N ALA A 582 29.83 35.17 -0.12
CA ALA A 582 28.71 34.64 -0.91
C ALA A 582 28.08 33.39 -0.28
N LEU A 583 28.88 32.49 0.31
CA LEU A 583 28.37 31.30 1.02
C LEU A 583 27.64 31.68 2.31
N ALA A 584 28.22 32.55 3.13
CA ALA A 584 27.62 32.99 4.38
C ALA A 584 26.31 33.76 4.15
N LEU A 585 26.28 34.61 3.13
CA LEU A 585 25.08 35.36 2.73
C LEU A 585 23.95 34.42 2.29
N ARG A 586 24.26 33.42 1.45
CA ARG A 586 23.28 32.42 1.04
C ARG A 586 22.76 31.63 2.25
N GLY A 587 23.66 31.16 3.11
CA GLY A 587 23.28 30.45 4.32
C GLY A 587 22.40 31.27 5.26
N TYR A 588 22.74 32.54 5.47
CA TYR A 588 21.95 33.46 6.28
C TYR A 588 20.52 33.58 5.74
N VAL A 589 20.35 33.74 4.41
CA VAL A 589 19.04 33.73 3.75
C VAL A 589 18.31 32.39 3.95
N ASP A 590 18.97 31.27 3.70
CA ASP A 590 18.36 29.94 3.77
C ASP A 590 17.85 29.62 5.19
N VAL A 591 18.66 29.91 6.21
CA VAL A 591 18.34 29.69 7.63
C VAL A 591 17.18 30.57 8.10
N VAL A 592 17.14 31.84 7.67
CA VAL A 592 16.01 32.74 7.96
C VAL A 592 14.69 32.20 7.40
N LEU A 593 14.74 31.64 6.18
CA LEU A 593 13.55 31.14 5.50
C LEU A 593 13.09 29.77 6.01
N ALA A 594 14.02 28.96 6.54
CA ALA A 594 13.74 27.65 7.12
C ALA A 594 13.06 27.73 8.50
N ASP A 595 13.26 28.82 9.24
CA ASP A 595 12.67 28.98 10.57
C ASP A 595 11.15 29.22 10.51
N ASN A 596 10.37 28.25 10.97
CA ASN A 596 8.91 28.34 11.02
C ASN A 596 8.38 29.16 12.21
N GLN A 597 9.23 29.51 13.18
CA GLN A 597 8.88 30.32 14.36
C GLN A 597 9.03 31.82 14.10
N MET A 598 9.85 32.23 13.13
CA MET A 598 9.99 33.64 12.76
C MET A 598 8.76 34.16 12.00
N SER A 599 8.25 35.33 12.42
CA SER A 599 7.16 36.03 11.74
C SER A 599 7.60 36.52 10.35
N ASN A 600 6.64 36.73 9.43
CA ASN A 600 6.96 37.28 8.10
C ASN A 600 7.62 38.66 8.19
N ALA A 601 7.23 39.50 9.15
CA ALA A 601 7.85 40.80 9.39
C ALA A 601 9.32 40.66 9.83
N ASP A 602 9.62 39.69 10.69
CA ASP A 602 10.99 39.44 11.18
C ASP A 602 11.86 38.86 10.07
N LYS A 603 11.32 37.91 9.29
CA LYS A 603 11.98 37.37 8.09
C LYS A 603 12.28 38.47 7.09
N PHE A 604 11.34 39.38 6.85
CA PHE A 604 11.55 40.52 5.97
C PHE A 604 12.70 41.41 6.46
N ARG A 605 12.75 41.73 7.76
CA ARG A 605 13.85 42.53 8.33
C ARG A 605 15.21 41.88 8.12
N GLU A 606 15.32 40.58 8.33
CA GLU A 606 16.59 39.85 8.14
C GLU A 606 16.96 39.73 6.65
N ILE A 607 16.00 39.44 5.76
CA ILE A 607 16.22 39.41 4.30
C ILE A 607 16.58 40.79 3.74
N ARG A 608 15.97 41.86 4.24
CA ARG A 608 16.35 43.23 3.88
C ARG A 608 17.80 43.51 4.24
N HIS A 609 18.22 43.13 5.44
CA HIS A 609 19.62 43.23 5.85
C HIS A 609 20.54 42.37 4.97
N ALA A 610 20.13 41.17 4.56
CA ALA A 610 20.88 40.37 3.60
C ALA A 610 21.04 41.08 2.25
N TYR A 611 20.01 41.79 1.79
CA TYR A 611 20.06 42.57 0.55
C TYR A 611 21.09 43.69 0.64
N ASP A 612 21.09 44.42 1.75
CA ASP A 612 22.04 45.51 2.00
C ASP A 612 23.50 45.01 2.12
N LEU A 613 23.71 43.74 2.47
CA LEU A 613 25.02 43.09 2.47
C LEU A 613 25.48 42.60 1.08
N SER A 614 24.57 42.48 0.11
CA SER A 614 24.92 41.93 -1.21
C SER A 614 25.90 42.85 -1.95
N THR A 615 26.95 42.28 -2.51
CA THR A 615 28.03 43.04 -3.18
C THR A 615 27.97 42.97 -4.69
N ASN A 616 27.18 42.05 -5.24
CA ASN A 616 27.04 41.84 -6.67
C ASN A 616 25.65 41.30 -7.04
N THR A 617 25.32 41.41 -8.33
CA THR A 617 24.01 41.02 -8.87
C THR A 617 23.66 39.55 -8.60
N ALA A 618 24.63 38.63 -8.61
CA ALA A 618 24.34 37.22 -8.36
C ALA A 618 23.88 36.96 -6.91
N GLU A 619 24.46 37.67 -5.95
CA GLU A 619 24.05 37.66 -4.54
C GLU A 619 22.68 38.31 -4.36
N SER A 620 22.45 39.49 -4.95
CA SER A 620 21.16 40.17 -4.85
C SER A 620 20.02 39.29 -5.41
N ARG A 621 20.25 38.52 -6.48
CA ARG A 621 19.27 37.55 -7.01
C ARG A 621 18.91 36.44 -6.02
N ILE A 622 19.87 35.93 -5.25
CA ILE A 622 19.62 34.92 -4.21
C ILE A 622 18.71 35.52 -3.14
N VAL A 623 19.02 36.74 -2.69
CA VAL A 623 18.24 37.43 -1.66
C VAL A 623 16.82 37.74 -2.16
N ILE A 624 16.65 38.19 -3.40
CA ILE A 624 15.33 38.43 -4.02
C ILE A 624 14.52 37.13 -4.14
N SER A 625 15.17 36.03 -4.50
CA SER A 625 14.53 34.72 -4.48
C SER A 625 14.05 34.35 -3.07
N GLY A 626 14.81 34.69 -2.04
CA GLY A 626 14.40 34.56 -0.65
C GLY A 626 13.21 35.46 -0.29
N LEU A 627 13.27 36.74 -0.66
CA LEU A 627 12.20 37.72 -0.48
C LEU A 627 10.86 37.22 -1.03
N SER A 628 10.88 36.55 -2.20
CA SER A 628 9.67 36.00 -2.84
C SER A 628 8.89 34.99 -2.00
N ARG A 629 9.51 34.43 -0.95
CA ARG A 629 8.91 33.43 -0.06
C ARG A 629 8.28 34.05 1.19
N ILE A 630 8.34 35.37 1.34
CA ILE A 630 7.78 36.10 2.49
C ILE A 630 6.50 36.80 2.05
N GLY A 631 5.36 36.35 2.57
CA GLY A 631 4.07 37.00 2.34
C GLY A 631 3.87 38.19 3.28
N SER A 632 4.46 39.34 2.96
CA SER A 632 4.20 40.60 3.68
C SER A 632 4.14 41.78 2.71
N LEU A 633 3.46 42.86 3.11
CA LEU A 633 3.35 44.07 2.28
C LEU A 633 4.69 44.76 2.10
N GLU A 634 5.55 44.75 3.11
CA GLU A 634 6.89 45.32 3.04
C GLU A 634 7.77 44.54 2.05
N ALA A 635 7.62 43.22 1.99
CA ALA A 635 8.31 42.40 1.01
C ALA A 635 7.81 42.68 -0.42
N LEU A 636 6.49 42.91 -0.59
CA LEU A 636 5.90 43.28 -1.88
C LEU A 636 6.40 44.65 -2.35
N ASP A 637 6.35 45.66 -1.47
CA ASP A 637 6.84 47.02 -1.76
C ASP A 637 8.32 47.01 -2.15
N MET A 638 9.16 46.31 -1.38
CA MET A 638 10.58 46.15 -1.70
C MET A 638 10.78 45.48 -3.07
N ALA A 639 10.03 44.42 -3.38
CA ALA A 639 10.14 43.74 -4.68
C ALA A 639 9.72 44.65 -5.85
N VAL A 640 8.70 45.50 -5.65
CA VAL A 640 8.29 46.51 -6.63
C VAL A 640 9.37 47.58 -6.83
N GLY A 641 10.00 48.05 -5.75
CA GLY A 641 11.10 49.01 -5.83
C GLY A 641 12.30 48.51 -6.63
N ILE A 642 12.64 47.22 -6.50
CA ILE A 642 13.76 46.59 -7.22
C ILE A 642 13.51 46.49 -8.74
N LEU A 643 12.27 46.64 -9.23
CA LEU A 643 11.97 46.65 -10.67
C LEU A 643 12.68 47.78 -11.43
N GLU A 644 13.06 48.85 -10.72
CA GLU A 644 13.82 49.96 -11.28
C GLU A 644 15.30 49.59 -11.57
N GLU A 645 15.78 48.46 -11.04
CA GLU A 645 17.13 47.95 -11.28
C GLU A 645 17.14 46.99 -12.50
N PRO A 646 17.67 47.41 -13.68
CA PRO A 646 17.53 46.63 -14.90
C PRO A 646 18.16 45.22 -14.82
N ALA A 647 19.21 45.07 -14.01
CA ALA A 647 19.94 43.80 -13.84
C ALA A 647 19.19 42.75 -12.99
N LEU A 648 18.19 43.20 -12.22
CA LEU A 648 17.40 42.39 -11.26
C LEU A 648 15.90 42.36 -11.59
N LYS A 649 15.46 43.13 -12.59
CA LYS A 649 14.06 43.28 -12.99
C LYS A 649 13.34 41.94 -13.17
N LYS A 650 13.99 40.93 -13.77
CA LYS A 650 13.38 39.62 -14.00
C LYS A 650 13.07 38.88 -12.70
N GLU A 651 14.03 38.85 -11.78
CA GLU A 651 13.88 38.21 -10.47
C GLU A 651 12.87 38.97 -9.58
N ALA A 652 12.88 40.31 -9.64
CA ALA A 652 11.92 41.16 -8.95
C ALA A 652 10.49 40.92 -9.43
N VAL A 653 10.25 40.81 -10.74
CA VAL A 653 8.93 40.46 -11.29
C VAL A 653 8.44 39.11 -10.76
N ALA A 654 9.30 38.09 -10.73
CA ALA A 654 8.94 36.78 -10.21
C ALA A 654 8.60 36.84 -8.71
N ALA A 655 9.33 37.65 -7.94
CA ALA A 655 9.08 37.87 -6.53
C ALA A 655 7.74 38.59 -6.29
N VAL A 656 7.47 39.69 -7.00
CA VAL A 656 6.21 40.44 -6.92
C VAL A 656 5.00 39.53 -7.13
N VAL A 657 5.01 38.72 -8.20
CA VAL A 657 3.89 37.81 -8.50
C VAL A 657 3.66 36.82 -7.37
N ARG A 658 4.73 36.21 -6.85
CA ARG A 658 4.62 35.19 -5.80
C ARG A 658 4.18 35.78 -4.45
N ILE A 659 4.70 36.95 -4.08
CA ILE A 659 4.32 37.63 -2.84
C ILE A 659 2.87 38.10 -2.94
N ALA A 660 2.46 38.69 -4.07
CA ALA A 660 1.09 39.12 -4.29
C ALA A 660 0.08 37.97 -4.23
N GLU A 661 0.43 36.77 -4.72
CA GLU A 661 -0.39 35.56 -4.55
C GLU A 661 -0.58 35.18 -3.07
N ALA A 662 0.40 35.47 -2.21
CA ALA A 662 0.34 35.20 -0.78
C ALA A 662 -0.37 36.30 0.02
N THR A 663 -0.26 37.57 -0.39
CA THR A 663 -0.84 38.72 0.33
C THR A 663 -2.24 39.09 -0.15
N SER A 664 -2.71 38.56 -1.29
CA SER A 664 -3.98 38.94 -1.92
C SER A 664 -5.22 38.80 -1.03
N TRP A 665 -5.20 37.84 -0.10
CA TRP A 665 -6.31 37.59 0.82
C TRP A 665 -6.27 38.47 2.06
N GLU A 666 -5.08 38.72 2.59
CA GLU A 666 -4.87 39.44 3.85
C GLU A 666 -4.83 40.96 3.63
N TYR A 667 -4.34 41.40 2.47
CA TYR A 667 -4.17 42.81 2.10
C TYR A 667 -4.63 43.10 0.66
N PRO A 668 -5.94 42.95 0.36
CA PRO A 668 -6.47 43.01 -1.00
C PRO A 668 -6.31 44.39 -1.67
N GLU A 669 -6.54 45.49 -0.94
CA GLU A 669 -6.47 46.84 -1.47
C GLU A 669 -5.02 47.24 -1.83
N GLU A 670 -4.11 47.02 -0.88
CA GLU A 670 -2.69 47.33 -1.03
C GLU A 670 -2.03 46.44 -2.08
N THR A 671 -2.37 45.14 -2.11
CA THR A 671 -1.87 44.22 -3.15
C THR A 671 -2.36 44.65 -4.53
N THR A 672 -3.63 45.05 -4.65
CA THR A 672 -4.19 45.58 -5.91
C THR A 672 -3.46 46.83 -6.37
N TRP A 673 -3.17 47.76 -5.46
CA TRP A 673 -2.44 48.99 -5.77
C TRP A 673 -1.04 48.68 -6.32
N HIS A 674 -0.28 47.81 -5.65
CA HIS A 674 1.05 47.40 -6.12
C HIS A 674 0.99 46.72 -7.48
N LEU A 675 0.10 45.74 -7.68
CA LEU A 675 -0.02 45.00 -8.94
C LEU A 675 -0.39 45.90 -10.13
N LYS A 676 -1.25 46.90 -9.94
CA LYS A 676 -1.57 47.90 -10.97
C LYS A 676 -0.34 48.72 -11.36
N SER A 677 0.44 49.17 -10.39
CA SER A 677 1.69 49.90 -10.66
C SER A 677 2.72 49.06 -11.43
N VAL A 678 2.73 47.74 -11.20
CA VAL A 678 3.66 46.80 -11.85
C VAL A 678 3.26 46.55 -13.30
N LEU A 679 1.96 46.47 -13.61
CA LEU A 679 1.46 46.28 -14.98
C LEU A 679 1.93 47.38 -15.95
N GLU A 680 2.15 48.60 -15.45
CA GLU A 680 2.68 49.73 -16.25
C GLU A 680 4.19 49.60 -16.53
N LYS A 681 4.90 48.77 -15.76
CA LYS A 681 6.38 48.65 -15.78
C LYS A 681 6.89 47.38 -16.44
N ILE A 682 6.01 46.44 -16.80
CA ILE A 682 6.37 45.14 -17.39
C ILE A 682 5.87 45.00 -18.82
N ASP A 683 6.69 44.38 -19.68
CA ASP A 683 6.35 44.14 -21.09
C ASP A 683 5.97 42.66 -21.36
N ASP A 684 6.27 41.75 -20.43
CA ASP A 684 6.02 40.31 -20.59
C ASP A 684 4.53 39.99 -20.44
N GLU A 685 3.89 39.63 -21.55
CA GLU A 685 2.45 39.32 -21.61
C GLU A 685 2.07 38.10 -20.74
N SER A 686 2.95 37.12 -20.58
CA SER A 686 2.67 35.95 -19.74
C SER A 686 2.57 36.33 -18.25
N VAL A 687 3.42 37.27 -17.82
CA VAL A 687 3.40 37.84 -16.48
C VAL A 687 2.17 38.71 -16.29
N LYS A 688 1.84 39.59 -17.26
CA LYS A 688 0.63 40.41 -17.21
C LYS A 688 -0.61 39.54 -17.04
N GLN A 689 -0.77 38.47 -17.81
CA GLN A 689 -1.90 37.54 -17.67
C GLN A 689 -1.96 36.89 -16.29
N ARG A 690 -0.81 36.58 -15.67
CA ARG A 690 -0.78 36.04 -14.31
C ARG A 690 -1.17 37.08 -13.27
N ILE A 691 -0.73 38.32 -13.40
CA ILE A 691 -1.15 39.44 -12.54
C ILE A 691 -2.65 39.69 -12.65
N HIS A 692 -3.22 39.71 -13.87
CA HIS A 692 -4.67 39.87 -14.07
C HIS A 692 -5.47 38.77 -13.37
N ARG A 693 -5.03 37.50 -13.43
CA ARG A 693 -5.66 36.40 -12.69
C ARG A 693 -5.63 36.57 -11.18
N ILE A 694 -4.60 37.21 -10.62
CA ILE A 694 -4.53 37.51 -9.19
C ILE A 694 -5.53 38.62 -8.86
N LEU A 695 -5.57 39.69 -9.67
CA LEU A 695 -6.54 40.79 -9.51
C LEU A 695 -7.99 40.32 -9.64
N GLU A 696 -8.28 39.38 -10.54
CA GLU A 696 -9.60 38.75 -10.68
C GLU A 696 -10.01 37.89 -9.48
N ARG A 697 -9.05 37.36 -8.71
CA ARG A 697 -9.33 36.59 -7.49
C ARG A 697 -9.56 37.47 -6.26
N ILE A 698 -9.06 38.70 -6.29
CA ILE A 698 -9.23 39.69 -5.20
C ILE A 698 -10.60 40.36 -5.28
N ASN A 699 -11.10 40.59 -6.50
CA ASN A 699 -12.45 41.10 -6.79
C ASN A 699 -13.50 40.00 -6.73
#